data_AF-A0A3M1YT79-F1
#
_entry.id   AF-A0A3M1YT79-F1
#
_cell.length_a   1.000
_cell.length_b   1.000
_cell.length_c   1.000
_cell.angle_alpha   90.00
_cell.angle_beta   90.00
_cell.angle_gamma   90.00
#
_symmetry.space_group_name_H-M   'P 1'
#
loop_
_entity.id
_entity.type
_entity.pdbx_description
1 polymer ?
#
loop_
_entity_poly.entity_id
_entity_poly.type
_entity_poly.pdbx_seq_one_letter_code
_entity_poly.pdbx_strand_id
1 'polypeptide(L)'
;MLIRAYRLTDKLGLFILKFSSALVQTAFDGVHLFVYGAGGGAGSILGVIFTLIVGLVTLLLGGVRRLLAIIKGILAFIWGIIRGALLRVWAFISFIGVVLFRLLGRASGSAVRTGARSAKTVAASAAGTPVTGTMAHPKPQDVPVVEQLVIEDPLRTSNRVLSGFFILLGIVVIGVILYATDPARSARPVVPGSVVNPAGSVLLNEPEPTTNPISSVQNTPIPTATPVPEFLQVRGTIAYTIRENGQTDIWAVGVGNTHPPLRLTNDPADDRDPAWSPDGTRLAFASHRDGNWDIYIYNVITNETQRMTFDISFQARPAWSPDSGEWLVYESYQNGNLDIWVLPVDGSQPPQALTTHPAPDFSPAWSPLGREIAFVSWRDGNQDIYIFSLDTGEVFNLTNTPERFEDYPSWSPDGQFIAYSALDNGVEKVFVKPAHNPGATPTVLGAGHTPSWSPDGLSLVFAADTIDGTHLFAMPYNVAGAPTSIIAVQSGAAGPSWTSAPLPAAFVNSGGLEPAQTEPLYTEQASLNRNGKYGLGDLSGVNAPLAYLSDRVNDSFNALRERVLEEAGWDFLGQLEDAFWDTDRPPQPGESPRDWHKTGRAFSIRRDSIYGFPPPVEIVREDIGLETYWRVYVRVAEDAQDGQLGEPLRRMPWDFLSAQSGDIEAYTQGGRLRSEMPQGYYIDFTQLAADYGWERVPAGSDW
;
A
#
# COMPACT_ATOMS: atom_id res chain seq x y z
N MET A 1 -21.73 5.15 6.41
CA MET A 1 -21.50 5.40 7.85
C MET A 1 -20.36 4.46 8.27
N LEU A 2 -19.10 4.89 8.19
CA LEU A 2 -17.97 4.04 8.59
C LEU A 2 -17.47 4.45 9.97
N ILE A 3 -17.48 3.49 10.90
CA ILE A 3 -16.77 3.57 12.18
C ILE A 3 -15.67 2.52 12.08
N ARG A 4 -14.41 2.92 11.94
CA ARG A 4 -13.26 1.99 11.99
C ARG A 4 -12.69 1.98 13.42
N ALA A 5 -12.47 0.78 13.93
CA ALA A 5 -11.85 0.53 15.23
C ALA A 5 -10.49 -0.14 15.00
N TYR A 6 -9.43 0.43 15.57
CA TYR A 6 -8.07 -0.07 15.42
C TYR A 6 -7.58 -0.76 16.70
N ARG A 7 -6.80 -1.84 16.55
CA ARG A 7 -6.22 -2.61 17.65
C ARG A 7 -4.72 -2.33 17.77
N LEU A 8 -4.34 -1.47 18.71
CA LEU A 8 -2.92 -1.26 19.04
C LEU A 8 -2.47 -2.31 20.07
N THR A 9 -1.89 -3.40 19.56
CA THR A 9 -1.15 -4.45 20.30
C THR A 9 -1.95 -5.44 21.16
N ASP A 10 -1.48 -6.69 21.18
CA ASP A 10 -2.15 -7.86 21.76
C ASP A 10 -2.29 -7.88 23.29
N LYS A 11 -1.78 -6.88 24.02
CA LYS A 11 -1.74 -6.94 25.49
C LYS A 11 -2.66 -5.96 26.24
N LEU A 12 -3.31 -4.99 25.59
CA LEU A 12 -4.08 -3.96 26.33
C LEU A 12 -5.47 -3.57 25.79
N GLY A 13 -5.97 -4.15 24.69
CA GLY A 13 -7.39 -4.08 24.33
C GLY A 13 -8.03 -2.68 24.29
N LEU A 14 -7.31 -1.67 23.80
CA LEU A 14 -7.84 -0.30 23.65
C LEU A 14 -8.23 -0.04 22.19
N PHE A 15 -9.42 0.54 21.97
CA PHE A 15 -9.93 0.95 20.65
C PHE A 15 -10.00 2.48 20.55
N ILE A 16 -9.58 3.04 19.41
CA ILE A 16 -9.77 4.45 19.07
C ILE A 16 -10.81 4.55 17.95
N LEU A 17 -11.79 5.44 18.12
CA LEU A 17 -12.81 5.76 17.12
C LEU A 17 -12.52 7.15 16.54
N LYS A 18 -12.31 7.24 15.23
CA LYS A 18 -12.07 8.50 14.50
C LYS A 18 -13.31 8.83 13.67
N PHE A 19 -13.80 10.07 13.76
CA PHE A 19 -14.90 10.60 12.94
C PHE A 19 -14.34 11.59 11.91
N SER A 20 -14.88 11.60 10.68
CA SER A 20 -14.49 12.56 9.65
C SER A 20 -15.18 13.92 9.85
N SER A 21 -14.49 15.01 9.48
CA SER A 21 -14.93 16.41 9.64
C SER A 21 -16.16 16.78 8.81
N ALA A 22 -16.40 16.07 7.69
CA ALA A 22 -17.57 16.29 6.82
C ALA A 22 -18.91 16.04 7.53
N LEU A 23 -18.94 15.14 8.53
CA LEU A 23 -20.16 14.76 9.25
C LEU A 23 -20.72 15.90 10.13
N VAL A 24 -19.86 16.82 10.57
CA VAL A 24 -20.26 17.95 11.43
C VAL A 24 -20.88 19.06 10.59
N GLN A 25 -20.46 19.25 9.34
CA GLN A 25 -20.94 20.35 8.49
C GLN A 25 -22.31 20.07 7.87
N THR A 26 -22.58 18.84 7.42
CA THR A 26 -23.88 18.47 6.82
C THR A 26 -25.04 18.54 7.83
N ALA A 27 -24.74 18.35 9.13
CA ALA A 27 -25.73 18.49 10.20
C ALA A 27 -26.13 19.95 10.48
N PHE A 28 -25.30 20.93 10.13
CA PHE A 28 -25.59 22.36 10.34
C PHE A 28 -26.40 22.97 9.18
N ASP A 29 -26.17 22.54 7.94
CA ASP A 29 -26.83 23.13 6.76
C ASP A 29 -28.28 22.63 6.58
N GLY A 30 -28.60 21.40 7.00
CA GLY A 30 -29.96 20.87 6.98
C GLY A 30 -30.94 21.56 7.95
N VAL A 31 -30.43 22.21 9.01
CA VAL A 31 -31.26 22.87 10.04
C VAL A 31 -31.70 24.28 9.60
N HIS A 32 -31.00 24.92 8.66
CA HIS A 32 -31.36 26.27 8.19
C HIS A 32 -32.44 26.27 7.11
N LEU A 33 -32.65 25.17 6.38
CA LEU A 33 -33.59 25.13 5.25
C LEU A 33 -35.07 24.93 5.64
N PHE A 34 -35.38 24.53 6.88
CA PHE A 34 -36.75 24.19 7.30
C PHE A 34 -37.50 25.28 8.09
N VAL A 35 -36.91 26.48 8.26
CA VAL A 35 -37.49 27.55 9.11
C VAL A 35 -38.44 28.51 8.35
N TYR A 36 -38.60 28.39 7.02
CA TYR A 36 -39.42 29.36 6.26
C TYR A 36 -40.68 28.83 5.56
N GLY A 37 -41.19 27.65 5.91
CA GLY A 37 -42.32 27.07 5.19
C GLY A 37 -43.25 26.17 5.99
N ALA A 38 -43.84 26.65 7.09
CA ALA A 38 -45.12 26.12 7.58
C ALA A 38 -45.64 26.98 8.75
N GLY A 39 -46.54 27.91 8.44
CA GLY A 39 -47.42 28.50 9.44
C GLY A 39 -48.59 27.57 9.74
N GLY A 40 -48.84 27.30 11.02
CA GLY A 40 -50.16 26.94 11.54
C GLY A 40 -50.39 25.47 11.90
N GLY A 41 -50.77 25.24 13.16
CA GLY A 41 -51.47 24.02 13.59
C GLY A 41 -50.83 23.27 14.75
N ALA A 42 -51.01 23.75 15.98
CA ALA A 42 -50.76 22.97 17.19
C ALA A 42 -51.78 21.80 17.26
N GLY A 43 -51.38 20.62 16.79
CA GLY A 43 -52.22 19.43 16.83
C GLY A 43 -51.79 18.24 15.95
N SER A 44 -50.72 18.35 15.16
CA SER A 44 -50.22 17.22 14.34
C SER A 44 -49.13 16.42 15.07
N ILE A 45 -49.08 15.11 14.78
CA ILE A 45 -48.06 14.16 15.28
C ILE A 45 -46.63 14.67 15.03
N LEU A 46 -46.41 15.42 13.95
CA LEU A 46 -45.15 16.08 13.62
C LEU A 46 -44.76 17.18 14.62
N GLY A 47 -45.70 17.91 15.21
CA GLY A 47 -45.43 18.90 16.26
C GLY A 47 -45.00 18.27 17.59
N VAL A 48 -45.50 17.07 17.89
CA VAL A 48 -45.09 16.31 19.10
C VAL A 48 -43.70 15.72 18.91
N ILE A 49 -43.40 15.17 17.73
CA ILE A 49 -42.05 14.68 17.36
C ILE A 49 -41.04 15.84 17.37
N PHE A 50 -41.40 17.00 16.82
CA PHE A 50 -40.56 18.20 16.87
C PHE A 50 -40.28 18.66 18.32
N THR A 51 -41.29 18.65 19.19
CA THR A 51 -41.12 19.03 20.61
C THR A 51 -40.24 18.02 21.37
N LEU A 52 -40.32 16.73 21.04
CA LEU A 52 -39.46 15.69 21.60
C LEU A 52 -38.01 15.78 21.10
N ILE A 53 -37.80 16.07 19.81
CA ILE A 53 -36.46 16.26 19.23
C ILE A 53 -35.81 17.53 19.78
N VAL A 54 -36.55 18.65 19.84
CA VAL A 54 -36.05 19.88 20.47
C VAL A 54 -35.77 19.66 21.96
N GLY A 55 -36.62 18.91 22.66
CA GLY A 55 -36.38 18.53 24.06
C GLY A 55 -35.11 17.69 24.24
N LEU A 56 -34.89 16.69 23.38
CA LEU A 56 -33.72 15.80 23.41
C LEU A 56 -32.42 16.54 23.05
N VAL A 57 -32.46 17.39 22.02
CA VAL A 57 -31.34 18.24 21.60
C VAL A 57 -31.00 19.27 22.67
N THR A 58 -32.02 19.84 23.35
CA THR A 58 -31.79 20.77 24.47
C THR A 58 -31.20 20.06 25.68
N LEU A 59 -31.58 18.80 25.95
CA LEU A 59 -31.01 17.97 27.01
C LEU A 59 -29.57 17.56 26.71
N LEU A 60 -29.27 17.21 25.46
CA LEU A 60 -27.93 16.87 24.97
C LEU A 60 -27.01 18.10 24.99
N LEU A 61 -27.48 19.26 24.51
CA LEU A 61 -26.74 20.53 24.59
C LEU A 61 -26.52 20.99 26.03
N GLY A 62 -27.49 20.74 26.93
CA GLY A 62 -27.34 20.96 28.36
C GLY A 62 -26.28 20.07 29.00
N GLY A 63 -26.22 18.79 28.59
CA GLY A 63 -25.19 17.83 28.99
C GLY A 63 -23.79 18.23 28.51
N VAL A 64 -23.66 18.61 27.24
CA VAL A 64 -22.40 19.07 26.64
C VAL A 64 -21.92 20.39 27.26
N ARG A 65 -22.82 21.33 27.57
CA ARG A 65 -22.45 22.56 28.29
C ARG A 65 -21.97 22.27 29.71
N ARG A 66 -22.60 21.34 30.43
CA ARG A 66 -22.13 20.92 31.77
C ARG A 66 -20.78 20.22 31.69
N LEU A 67 -20.56 19.37 30.69
CA LEU A 67 -19.28 18.70 30.47
C LEU A 67 -18.17 19.70 30.12
N LEU A 68 -18.43 20.66 29.25
CA LEU A 68 -17.47 21.73 28.90
C LEU A 68 -17.18 22.66 30.09
N ALA A 69 -18.16 22.92 30.96
CA ALA A 69 -17.95 23.67 32.20
C ALA A 69 -17.07 22.89 33.19
N ILE A 70 -17.27 21.58 33.30
CA ILE A 70 -16.43 20.68 34.11
C ILE A 70 -15.00 20.64 33.54
N ILE A 71 -14.83 20.48 32.23
CA ILE A 71 -13.52 20.48 31.57
C ILE A 71 -12.82 21.83 31.75
N LYS A 72 -13.52 22.96 31.58
CA LYS A 72 -12.95 24.29 31.90
C LYS A 72 -12.55 24.42 33.36
N GLY A 73 -13.34 23.88 34.30
CA GLY A 73 -13.01 23.86 35.71
C GLY A 73 -11.76 23.03 36.01
N ILE A 74 -11.63 21.85 35.40
CA ILE A 74 -10.47 20.96 35.52
C ILE A 74 -9.23 21.64 34.93
N LEU A 75 -9.33 22.23 33.74
CA LEU A 75 -8.22 22.95 33.10
C LEU A 75 -7.80 24.18 33.91
N ALA A 76 -8.74 24.93 34.48
CA ALA A 76 -8.44 26.07 35.36
C ALA A 76 -7.78 25.62 36.67
N PHE A 77 -8.19 24.47 37.22
CA PHE A 77 -7.58 23.88 38.41
C PHE A 77 -6.15 23.37 38.13
N ILE A 78 -5.95 22.68 37.00
CA ILE A 78 -4.62 22.23 36.53
C ILE A 78 -3.71 23.44 36.29
N TRP A 79 -4.23 24.50 35.63
CA TRP A 79 -3.49 25.76 35.48
C TRP A 79 -3.11 26.29 36.87
N GLY A 80 -4.05 26.40 37.81
CA GLY A 80 -3.79 26.86 39.18
C GLY A 80 -2.66 26.10 39.90
N ILE A 81 -2.62 24.78 39.74
CA ILE A 81 -1.54 23.92 40.28
C ILE A 81 -0.21 24.24 39.59
N ILE A 82 -0.19 24.33 38.27
CA ILE A 82 1.01 24.68 37.49
C ILE A 82 1.50 26.09 37.85
N ARG A 83 0.60 27.06 38.10
CA ARG A 83 0.93 28.40 38.61
C ARG A 83 1.62 28.33 39.96
N GLY A 84 1.04 27.55 40.87
CA GLY A 84 1.55 27.40 42.22
C GLY A 84 2.92 26.73 42.22
N ALA A 85 3.13 25.73 41.37
CA ALA A 85 4.41 25.07 41.16
C ALA A 85 5.45 26.03 40.58
N LEU A 86 5.10 26.77 39.51
CA LEU A 86 5.99 27.77 38.89
C LEU A 86 6.35 28.89 39.85
N LEU A 87 5.41 29.40 40.65
CA LEU A 87 5.67 30.42 41.67
C LEU A 87 6.57 29.91 42.79
N ARG A 88 6.42 28.63 43.21
CA ARG A 88 7.30 28.00 44.20
C ARG A 88 8.70 27.76 43.65
N VAL A 89 8.82 27.36 42.39
CA VAL A 89 10.10 27.25 41.68
C VAL A 89 10.75 28.62 41.55
N TRP A 90 10.00 29.67 41.21
CA TRP A 90 10.51 31.04 41.12
C TRP A 90 10.92 31.60 42.48
N ALA A 91 10.16 31.32 43.55
CA ALA A 91 10.52 31.66 44.92
C ALA A 91 11.77 30.89 45.39
N PHE A 92 11.92 29.62 44.99
CA PHE A 92 13.10 28.80 45.29
C PHE A 92 14.35 29.29 44.53
N ILE A 93 14.22 29.65 43.26
CA ILE A 93 15.29 30.25 42.46
C ILE A 93 15.66 31.63 43.03
N SER A 94 14.67 32.43 43.45
CA SER A 94 14.93 33.72 44.10
C SER A 94 15.61 33.55 45.46
N PHE A 95 15.23 32.53 46.24
CA PHE A 95 15.86 32.20 47.51
C PHE A 95 17.31 31.72 47.30
N ILE A 96 17.55 30.86 46.31
CA ILE A 96 18.91 30.46 45.91
C ILE A 96 19.70 31.69 45.46
N GLY A 97 19.12 32.58 44.65
CA GLY A 97 19.77 33.82 44.21
C GLY A 97 20.15 34.73 45.39
N VAL A 98 19.29 34.87 46.40
CA VAL A 98 19.59 35.64 47.62
C VAL A 98 20.64 34.96 48.50
N VAL A 99 20.62 33.63 48.60
CA VAL A 99 21.64 32.85 49.34
C VAL A 99 22.99 32.92 48.62
N LEU A 100 23.02 32.81 47.28
CA LEU A 100 24.22 32.94 46.46
C LEU A 100 24.77 34.37 46.53
N PHE A 101 23.90 35.39 46.51
CA PHE A 101 24.29 36.80 46.67
C PHE A 101 24.83 37.09 48.07
N ARG A 102 24.28 36.47 49.13
CA ARG A 102 24.83 36.57 50.50
C ARG A 102 26.13 35.78 50.70
N LEU A 103 26.33 34.68 49.97
CA LEU A 103 27.59 33.92 49.96
C LEU A 103 28.69 34.65 49.16
N LEU A 104 28.36 35.22 48.00
CA LEU A 104 29.25 36.06 47.19
C LEU A 104 29.53 37.41 47.86
N GLY A 105 28.59 37.96 48.62
CA GLY A 105 28.78 39.15 49.48
C GLY A 105 29.65 38.87 50.72
N ARG A 106 29.75 37.62 51.18
CA ARG A 106 30.69 37.20 52.24
C ARG A 106 32.08 36.84 51.70
N ALA A 107 32.18 36.40 50.44
CA ALA A 107 33.47 36.14 49.77
C ALA A 107 34.13 37.41 49.18
N SER A 108 33.35 38.47 48.91
CA SER A 108 33.87 39.78 48.45
C SER A 108 34.19 40.77 49.58
N GLY A 109 33.97 40.40 50.84
CA GLY A 109 34.35 41.17 52.04
C GLY A 109 35.75 40.88 52.60
N SER A 110 36.47 39.89 52.07
CA SER A 110 37.81 39.48 52.56
C SER A 110 38.94 39.66 51.55
N ALA A 111 38.69 40.23 50.37
CA ALA A 111 39.70 40.39 49.32
C ALA A 111 39.78 41.81 48.72
N VAL A 112 39.45 42.83 49.51
CA VAL A 112 39.82 44.23 49.24
C VAL A 112 40.70 44.72 50.40
N ARG A 113 41.93 44.23 50.44
CA ARG A 113 43.06 44.95 51.07
C ARG A 113 44.39 44.29 50.69
N THR A 114 44.72 44.32 49.40
CA THR A 114 46.11 44.50 48.91
C THR A 114 46.15 44.51 47.38
N GLY A 115 46.65 45.62 46.82
CA GLY A 115 47.54 45.58 45.66
C GLY A 115 46.91 45.49 44.26
N ALA A 116 46.35 46.60 43.79
CA ALA A 116 46.19 46.87 42.36
C ALA A 116 47.55 46.97 41.64
N ARG A 117 47.66 46.42 40.43
CA ARG A 117 48.28 47.10 39.26
C ARG A 117 48.20 46.29 37.95
N SER A 118 47.72 46.99 36.92
CA SER A 118 48.09 46.92 35.49
C SER A 118 47.61 45.70 34.67
N ALA A 119 46.57 45.84 33.83
CA ALA A 119 46.57 46.35 32.43
C ALA A 119 47.18 45.32 31.45
N LYS A 120 46.39 44.66 30.60
CA LYS A 120 45.75 45.08 29.33
C LYS A 120 46.44 44.36 28.15
N THR A 121 45.62 43.62 27.41
CA THR A 121 45.56 43.53 25.93
C THR A 121 46.78 42.99 25.17
N VAL A 122 46.58 41.97 24.33
CA VAL A 122 46.57 42.03 22.84
C VAL A 122 46.69 40.61 22.26
N ALA A 123 45.84 40.36 21.26
CA ALA A 123 45.80 39.18 20.42
C ALA A 123 46.83 39.25 19.27
N ALA A 124 47.13 38.06 18.70
CA ALA A 124 47.28 37.77 17.26
C ALA A 124 48.56 36.96 16.90
N SER A 125 48.30 35.78 16.31
CA SER A 125 48.77 35.32 14.99
C SER A 125 50.28 35.21 14.71
N ALA A 126 50.77 33.97 14.50
CA ALA A 126 51.17 33.43 13.18
C ALA A 126 52.32 32.39 13.27
N ALA A 127 52.11 31.28 12.55
CA ALA A 127 53.05 30.51 11.72
C ALA A 127 54.31 29.85 12.33
N GLY A 128 54.51 28.57 11.96
CA GLY A 128 55.84 27.93 11.98
C GLY A 128 55.82 26.39 12.13
N THR A 129 55.70 25.65 11.03
CA THR A 129 56.23 24.27 10.87
C THR A 129 57.73 24.32 10.52
N PRO A 130 58.48 23.20 10.42
CA PRO A 130 58.33 21.82 10.95
C PRO A 130 59.61 21.37 11.69
N VAL A 131 59.73 20.09 12.11
CA VAL A 131 60.90 19.19 11.89
C VAL A 131 60.79 17.88 12.68
N THR A 132 61.29 16.84 12.01
CA THR A 132 61.42 15.39 12.23
C THR A 132 61.90 14.87 13.58
N GLY A 133 61.49 13.63 13.93
CA GLY A 133 62.18 12.81 14.92
C GLY A 133 61.57 11.41 15.12
N THR A 134 62.28 10.40 14.65
CA THR A 134 62.02 8.95 14.68
C THR A 134 62.20 8.26 16.05
N MET A 135 61.50 7.11 16.18
CA MET A 135 61.79 5.91 16.99
C MET A 135 61.61 5.92 18.52
N ALA A 136 60.70 5.04 18.98
CA ALA A 136 60.98 3.85 19.81
C ALA A 136 59.94 3.63 20.93
N HIS A 137 59.40 2.41 20.97
CA HIS A 137 58.55 1.86 22.04
C HIS A 137 59.23 1.89 23.41
N PRO A 138 58.43 2.07 24.48
CA PRO A 138 58.48 1.13 25.59
C PRO A 138 57.09 0.60 26.02
N LYS A 139 57.06 -0.68 26.38
CA LYS A 139 55.95 -1.41 27.04
C LYS A 139 55.90 -1.07 28.55
N PRO A 140 54.83 -1.47 29.28
CA PRO A 140 54.03 -0.58 30.13
C PRO A 140 54.50 -0.50 31.58
N GLN A 141 54.19 0.61 32.25
CA GLN A 141 54.22 0.75 33.71
C GLN A 141 52.80 0.98 34.24
N ASP A 142 52.50 0.28 35.33
CA ASP A 142 51.23 0.26 36.05
C ASP A 142 50.81 1.64 36.55
N VAL A 143 49.56 2.03 36.27
CA VAL A 143 48.90 3.22 36.82
C VAL A 143 47.82 2.78 37.81
N PRO A 144 47.74 3.37 39.02
CA PRO A 144 46.75 3.01 40.03
C PRO A 144 45.34 3.48 39.66
N VAL A 145 44.35 2.67 40.04
CA VAL A 145 42.91 2.90 39.86
C VAL A 145 42.49 4.19 40.57
N VAL A 146 41.95 5.15 39.81
CA VAL A 146 41.21 6.30 40.34
C VAL A 146 39.73 5.93 40.36
N GLU A 147 39.14 5.88 41.55
CA GLU A 147 37.71 5.71 41.76
C GLU A 147 36.97 6.95 41.22
N GLN A 148 36.28 6.82 40.08
CA GLN A 148 35.41 7.88 39.56
C GLN A 148 34.14 7.95 40.42
N LEU A 149 33.96 9.07 41.13
CA LEU A 149 32.66 9.49 41.67
C LEU A 149 31.66 9.66 40.52
N VAL A 150 30.72 8.72 40.41
CA VAL A 150 29.57 8.84 39.51
C VAL A 150 28.65 9.92 40.05
N ILE A 151 28.66 11.09 39.41
CA ILE A 151 27.65 12.14 39.61
C ILE A 151 26.47 11.76 38.71
N GLU A 152 25.36 11.32 39.31
CA GLU A 152 24.12 11.06 38.57
C GLU A 152 23.61 12.34 37.88
N ASP A 153 23.24 12.21 36.60
CA ASP A 153 22.67 13.28 35.80
C ASP A 153 21.33 13.77 36.38
N PRO A 154 21.22 15.04 36.82
CA PRO A 154 20.01 15.59 37.44
C PRO A 154 18.78 15.56 36.53
N LEU A 155 18.94 15.44 35.20
CA LEU A 155 17.83 15.29 34.27
C LEU A 155 17.18 13.90 34.35
N ARG A 156 17.96 12.87 34.69
CA ARG A 156 17.46 11.48 34.82
C ARG A 156 16.60 11.33 36.08
N THR A 157 16.96 12.02 37.15
CA THR A 157 16.19 12.04 38.41
C THR A 157 14.88 12.81 38.24
N SER A 158 14.89 13.92 37.50
CA SER A 158 13.68 14.70 37.20
C SER A 158 12.69 13.92 36.32
N ASN A 159 13.18 13.19 35.31
CA ASN A 159 12.34 12.35 34.44
C ASN A 159 11.72 11.15 35.18
N ARG A 160 12.39 10.59 36.19
CA ARG A 160 11.82 9.53 37.05
C ARG A 160 10.68 10.04 37.92
N VAL A 161 10.82 11.23 38.50
CA VAL A 161 9.77 11.85 39.32
C VAL A 161 8.55 12.23 38.47
N LEU A 162 8.78 12.76 37.26
CA LEU A 162 7.71 13.10 36.33
C LEU A 162 6.95 11.86 35.84
N SER A 163 7.67 10.78 35.52
CA SER A 163 7.06 9.51 35.11
C SER A 163 6.24 8.89 36.25
N GLY A 164 6.75 8.93 37.49
CA GLY A 164 6.02 8.46 38.67
C GLY A 164 4.73 9.24 38.92
N PHE A 165 4.73 10.56 38.69
CA PHE A 165 3.55 11.40 38.82
C PHE A 165 2.44 11.03 37.82
N PHE A 166 2.80 10.79 36.54
CA PHE A 166 1.82 10.42 35.52
C PHE A 166 1.23 9.02 35.72
N ILE A 167 2.04 8.07 36.22
CA ILE A 167 1.55 6.73 36.59
C ILE A 167 0.55 6.83 37.73
N LEU A 168 0.86 7.60 38.78
CA LEU A 168 -0.03 7.76 39.93
C LEU A 168 -1.33 8.47 39.55
N LEU A 169 -1.26 9.47 38.66
CA LEU A 169 -2.42 10.14 38.10
C LEU A 169 -3.31 9.18 37.29
N GLY A 170 -2.72 8.30 36.49
CA GLY A 170 -3.45 7.28 35.74
C GLY A 170 -4.22 6.30 36.64
N ILE A 171 -3.59 5.83 37.73
CA ILE A 171 -4.22 4.94 38.71
C ILE A 171 -5.42 5.62 39.38
N VAL A 172 -5.29 6.88 39.77
CA VAL A 172 -6.39 7.64 40.41
C VAL A 172 -7.55 7.84 39.43
N VAL A 173 -7.28 8.16 38.17
CA VAL A 173 -8.32 8.33 37.14
C VAL A 173 -9.07 7.03 36.89
N ILE A 174 -8.36 5.90 36.79
CA ILE A 174 -8.99 4.57 36.64
C ILE A 174 -9.85 4.22 37.85
N GLY A 175 -9.36 4.50 39.07
CA GLY A 175 -10.14 4.27 40.30
C GLY A 175 -11.43 5.09 40.36
N VAL A 176 -11.40 6.35 39.89
CA VAL A 176 -12.59 7.21 39.81
C VAL A 176 -13.58 6.71 38.77
N ILE A 177 -13.11 6.24 37.62
CA ILE A 177 -13.97 5.67 36.57
C ILE A 177 -14.67 4.41 37.08
N LEU A 178 -13.93 3.48 37.69
CA LEU A 178 -14.50 2.26 38.26
C LEU A 178 -15.49 2.54 39.41
N TYR A 179 -15.23 3.56 40.22
CA TYR A 179 -16.17 4.00 41.26
C TYR A 179 -17.45 4.63 40.68
N ALA A 180 -17.34 5.32 39.54
CA ALA A 180 -18.46 6.02 38.91
C ALA A 180 -19.35 5.10 38.05
N THR A 181 -18.84 3.94 37.61
CA THR A 181 -19.53 3.03 36.69
C THR A 181 -20.06 1.75 37.33
N ASP A 182 -20.00 1.61 38.66
CA ASP A 182 -20.49 0.43 39.39
C ASP A 182 -21.99 0.16 39.12
N PRO A 183 -22.34 -0.91 38.39
CA PRO A 183 -23.72 -1.22 38.00
C PRO A 183 -24.62 -1.65 39.18
N ALA A 184 -24.04 -1.97 40.35
CA ALA A 184 -24.77 -2.47 41.51
C ALA A 184 -25.68 -1.42 42.17
N ARG A 185 -25.58 -0.14 41.78
CA ARG A 185 -26.36 0.96 42.40
C ARG A 185 -27.72 1.24 41.74
N SER A 186 -28.06 0.56 40.64
CA SER A 186 -29.23 0.89 39.80
C SER A 186 -30.40 -0.09 39.87
N ALA A 187 -30.30 -1.19 40.64
CA ALA A 187 -31.36 -2.20 40.67
C ALA A 187 -32.47 -1.84 41.67
N ARG A 188 -33.65 -1.46 41.17
CA ARG A 188 -34.91 -1.51 41.93
C ARG A 188 -35.60 -2.86 41.67
N PRO A 189 -36.20 -3.52 42.68
CA PRO A 189 -36.82 -4.83 42.50
C PRO A 189 -38.20 -4.69 41.84
N VAL A 190 -38.47 -5.48 40.80
CA VAL A 190 -39.78 -5.57 40.13
C VAL A 190 -40.47 -6.86 40.58
N VAL A 191 -41.69 -6.73 41.08
CA VAL A 191 -42.60 -7.84 41.44
C VAL A 191 -43.39 -8.26 40.18
N PRO A 192 -43.66 -9.55 39.92
CA PRO A 192 -44.37 -9.96 38.72
C PRO A 192 -45.88 -9.81 38.87
N GLY A 193 -46.52 -9.07 37.95
CA GLY A 193 -47.96 -8.86 37.88
C GLY A 193 -48.54 -9.25 36.52
N SER A 194 -49.50 -10.17 36.59
CA SER A 194 -50.38 -10.82 35.61
C SER A 194 -50.88 -10.02 34.39
N VAL A 195 -51.02 -10.78 33.29
CA VAL A 195 -51.74 -10.47 32.04
C VAL A 195 -53.23 -10.22 32.28
N VAL A 196 -53.77 -9.10 31.76
CA VAL A 196 -55.20 -8.96 31.39
C VAL A 196 -55.28 -8.07 30.15
N ASN A 197 -55.93 -8.58 29.10
CA ASN A 197 -56.38 -7.80 27.94
C ASN A 197 -57.87 -7.47 28.14
N PRO A 198 -58.34 -6.27 27.77
CA PRO A 198 -59.55 -6.25 26.96
C PRO A 198 -59.52 -5.22 25.82
N ALA A 199 -59.75 -5.76 24.63
CA ALA A 199 -60.57 -5.27 23.52
C ALA A 199 -60.66 -3.76 23.21
N GLY A 200 -60.29 -3.42 21.98
CA GLY A 200 -61.15 -2.61 21.11
C GLY A 200 -60.49 -1.42 20.40
N SER A 201 -59.78 -1.66 19.30
CA SER A 201 -59.73 -0.71 18.18
C SER A 201 -59.20 -1.36 16.90
N VAL A 202 -59.83 -0.99 15.80
CA VAL A 202 -59.75 -1.51 14.43
C VAL A 202 -58.33 -1.43 13.85
N LEU A 203 -57.87 -2.53 13.24
CA LEU A 203 -56.60 -2.63 12.51
C LEU A 203 -56.71 -1.91 11.16
N LEU A 204 -55.87 -0.88 10.96
CA LEU A 204 -55.40 -0.49 9.64
C LEU A 204 -54.05 -1.18 9.45
N ASN A 205 -53.95 -2.08 8.47
CA ASN A 205 -52.70 -2.74 8.13
C ASN A 205 -51.70 -1.70 7.60
N GLU A 206 -50.72 -1.33 8.43
CA GLU A 206 -49.43 -0.83 7.96
C GLU A 206 -48.70 -1.99 7.25
N PRO A 207 -48.03 -1.75 6.10
CA PRO A 207 -47.21 -2.79 5.48
C PRO A 207 -46.05 -3.14 6.44
N GLU A 208 -45.92 -4.42 6.77
CA GLU A 208 -44.76 -4.93 7.49
C GLU A 208 -43.49 -4.51 6.75
N PRO A 209 -42.43 -4.08 7.46
CA PRO A 209 -41.12 -4.00 6.85
C PRO A 209 -40.73 -5.43 6.47
N THR A 210 -40.71 -5.72 5.17
CA THR A 210 -40.11 -6.95 4.66
C THR A 210 -38.64 -6.93 5.05
N THR A 211 -38.30 -7.60 6.15
CA THR A 211 -36.95 -8.04 6.43
C THR A 211 -36.64 -9.14 5.42
N ASN A 212 -36.31 -8.75 4.20
CA ASN A 212 -35.48 -9.63 3.38
C ASN A 212 -34.18 -9.79 4.18
N PRO A 213 -33.80 -11.00 4.60
CA PRO A 213 -32.49 -11.19 5.17
C PRO A 213 -31.48 -10.75 4.12
N ILE A 214 -30.66 -9.77 4.46
CA ILE A 214 -29.40 -9.53 3.76
C ILE A 214 -28.71 -10.89 3.75
N SER A 215 -28.48 -11.45 2.57
CA SER A 215 -27.70 -12.68 2.41
C SER A 215 -26.44 -12.51 3.23
N SER A 216 -26.32 -13.31 4.29
CA SER A 216 -25.09 -13.39 5.05
C SER A 216 -24.00 -13.81 4.08
N VAL A 217 -23.01 -12.95 3.85
CA VAL A 217 -21.75 -13.32 3.20
C VAL A 217 -21.26 -14.58 3.90
N GLN A 218 -21.34 -15.70 3.22
CA GLN A 218 -20.83 -16.96 3.73
C GLN A 218 -19.31 -16.81 3.66
N ASN A 219 -18.65 -16.63 4.80
CA ASN A 219 -17.19 -16.63 4.83
C ASN A 219 -16.71 -17.93 4.18
N THR A 220 -15.97 -17.81 3.08
CA THR A 220 -15.25 -18.93 2.49
C THR A 220 -14.41 -19.57 3.59
N PRO A 221 -14.49 -20.89 3.83
CA PRO A 221 -13.67 -21.52 4.84
C PRO A 221 -12.20 -21.24 4.50
N ILE A 222 -11.46 -20.69 5.47
CA ILE A 222 -10.00 -20.53 5.34
C ILE A 222 -9.45 -21.92 5.04
N PRO A 223 -8.81 -22.15 3.87
CA PRO A 223 -8.27 -23.45 3.54
C PRO A 223 -7.33 -23.92 4.66
N THR A 224 -7.60 -25.13 5.14
CA THR A 224 -6.82 -25.75 6.21
C THR A 224 -5.40 -26.01 5.70
N ALA A 225 -4.38 -25.66 6.50
CA ALA A 225 -2.98 -25.86 6.15
C ALA A 225 -2.73 -27.30 5.68
N THR A 226 -2.40 -27.45 4.40
CA THR A 226 -1.99 -28.73 3.82
C THR A 226 -0.54 -28.98 4.25
N PRO A 227 -0.19 -30.17 4.79
CA PRO A 227 1.21 -30.47 5.09
C PRO A 227 2.06 -30.33 3.83
N VAL A 228 3.25 -29.74 3.97
CA VAL A 228 4.17 -29.45 2.86
C VAL A 228 4.41 -30.71 2.06
N PRO A 229 4.01 -30.77 0.77
CA PRO A 229 4.23 -31.95 -0.04
C PRO A 229 5.72 -32.25 -0.24
N GLU A 230 6.06 -33.54 -0.29
CA GLU A 230 7.45 -34.01 -0.44
C GLU A 230 8.17 -33.38 -1.65
N PHE A 231 7.45 -33.07 -2.73
CA PHE A 231 8.05 -32.47 -3.92
C PHE A 231 8.56 -31.04 -3.72
N LEU A 232 8.00 -30.28 -2.77
CA LEU A 232 8.56 -28.98 -2.38
C LEU A 232 9.87 -29.15 -1.59
N GLN A 233 10.11 -30.33 -1.04
CA GLN A 233 11.34 -30.71 -0.33
C GLN A 233 12.37 -31.35 -1.25
N VAL A 234 11.98 -31.71 -2.49
CA VAL A 234 12.85 -32.33 -3.50
C VAL A 234 13.29 -31.28 -4.52
N ARG A 235 14.54 -31.38 -5.00
CA ARG A 235 15.12 -30.47 -5.99
C ARG A 235 14.35 -30.56 -7.31
N GLY A 236 13.49 -29.59 -7.59
CA GLY A 236 12.65 -29.53 -8.78
C GLY A 236 11.23 -29.05 -8.48
N THR A 237 11.07 -27.75 -8.27
CA THR A 237 9.79 -27.05 -8.15
C THR A 237 9.87 -25.72 -8.91
N ILE A 238 8.76 -25.35 -9.56
CA ILE A 238 8.51 -23.98 -10.04
C ILE A 238 7.45 -23.36 -9.14
N ALA A 239 7.75 -22.20 -8.54
CA ALA A 239 6.76 -21.33 -7.91
C ALA A 239 6.36 -20.23 -8.90
N TYR A 240 5.12 -19.79 -8.88
CA TYR A 240 4.58 -18.75 -9.75
C TYR A 240 3.35 -18.14 -9.10
N THR A 241 2.90 -16.99 -9.58
CA THR A 241 1.66 -16.38 -9.10
C THR A 241 0.49 -16.75 -10.00
N ILE A 242 -0.68 -16.86 -9.40
CA ILE A 242 -1.95 -16.87 -10.12
C ILE A 242 -2.82 -15.76 -9.52
N ARG A 243 -3.34 -14.87 -10.36
CA ARG A 243 -4.38 -13.90 -10.01
C ARG A 243 -5.73 -14.52 -10.30
N GLU A 244 -6.48 -14.86 -9.27
CA GLU A 244 -7.83 -15.41 -9.36
C GLU A 244 -8.76 -14.55 -8.51
N ASN A 245 -9.88 -14.15 -9.08
CA ASN A 245 -10.91 -13.41 -8.35
C ASN A 245 -10.39 -12.17 -7.62
N GLY A 246 -9.60 -11.34 -8.31
CA GLY A 246 -9.06 -10.09 -7.75
C GLY A 246 -8.00 -10.28 -6.66
N GLN A 247 -7.62 -11.52 -6.35
CA GLN A 247 -6.57 -11.88 -5.42
C GLN A 247 -5.42 -12.57 -6.16
N THR A 248 -4.19 -12.28 -5.77
CA THR A 248 -3.01 -13.01 -6.28
C THR A 248 -2.44 -13.91 -5.20
N ASP A 249 -2.24 -15.18 -5.53
CA ASP A 249 -1.62 -16.17 -4.64
C ASP A 249 -0.41 -16.81 -5.29
N ILE A 250 0.44 -17.41 -4.45
CA ILE A 250 1.59 -18.19 -4.90
C ILE A 250 1.19 -19.65 -5.03
N TRP A 251 1.49 -20.20 -6.19
CA TRP A 251 1.30 -21.60 -6.53
C TRP A 251 2.64 -22.26 -6.84
N ALA A 252 2.69 -23.58 -6.71
CA ALA A 252 3.87 -24.37 -7.02
C ALA A 252 3.52 -25.67 -7.73
N VAL A 253 4.42 -26.11 -8.60
CA VAL A 253 4.33 -27.41 -9.26
C VAL A 253 5.66 -28.16 -9.12
N GLY A 254 5.57 -29.45 -8.79
CA GLY A 254 6.70 -30.36 -8.74
C GLY A 254 7.15 -30.78 -10.14
N VAL A 255 8.44 -30.64 -10.40
CA VAL A 255 9.14 -30.91 -11.65
C VAL A 255 9.27 -32.43 -11.82
N GLY A 256 8.23 -33.07 -12.38
CA GLY A 256 8.17 -34.53 -12.58
C GLY A 256 7.00 -35.24 -11.90
N ASN A 257 6.13 -34.52 -11.19
CA ASN A 257 4.94 -35.06 -10.58
C ASN A 257 3.70 -34.78 -11.42
N THR A 258 2.82 -35.78 -11.59
CA THR A 258 1.49 -35.63 -12.22
C THR A 258 0.46 -35.02 -11.27
N HIS A 259 0.89 -34.41 -10.17
CA HIS A 259 -0.01 -33.79 -9.21
C HIS A 259 -0.49 -32.44 -9.75
N PRO A 260 -1.74 -32.04 -9.48
CA PRO A 260 -2.20 -30.70 -9.82
C PRO A 260 -1.30 -29.65 -9.13
N PRO A 261 -1.25 -28.41 -9.66
CA PRO A 261 -0.58 -27.32 -8.97
C PRO A 261 -1.06 -27.19 -7.52
N LEU A 262 -0.14 -26.84 -6.63
CA LEU A 262 -0.41 -26.63 -5.21
C LEU A 262 -0.40 -25.14 -4.91
N ARG A 263 -1.49 -24.63 -4.34
CA ARG A 263 -1.54 -23.29 -3.76
C ARG A 263 -0.70 -23.26 -2.47
N LEU A 264 0.36 -22.47 -2.45
CA LEU A 264 1.30 -22.30 -1.32
C LEU A 264 0.81 -21.27 -0.31
N THR A 265 0.18 -20.21 -0.77
CA THR A 265 -0.35 -19.15 0.07
C THR A 265 -1.85 -19.04 -0.08
N ASN A 266 -2.53 -18.69 1.01
CA ASN A 266 -3.99 -18.75 1.08
C ASN A 266 -4.59 -17.72 2.04
N ASP A 267 -3.85 -16.64 2.26
CA ASP A 267 -4.29 -15.50 3.04
C ASP A 267 -5.24 -14.62 2.19
N PRO A 268 -6.15 -13.83 2.78
CA PRO A 268 -6.97 -12.87 2.05
C PRO A 268 -6.19 -11.70 1.40
N ALA A 269 -4.91 -11.51 1.72
CA ALA A 269 -4.04 -10.57 1.04
C ALA A 269 -3.41 -11.16 -0.23
N ASP A 270 -2.94 -10.29 -1.13
CA ASP A 270 -2.15 -10.69 -2.27
C ASP A 270 -0.73 -11.10 -1.81
N ASP A 271 -0.26 -12.19 -2.40
CA ASP A 271 1.10 -12.69 -2.29
C ASP A 271 1.71 -12.74 -3.70
N ARG A 272 2.83 -12.05 -3.92
CA ARG A 272 3.42 -11.84 -5.25
C ARG A 272 4.95 -12.03 -5.25
N ASP A 273 5.52 -12.04 -6.44
CA ASP A 273 6.97 -12.05 -6.69
C ASP A 273 7.74 -13.16 -5.95
N PRO A 274 7.38 -14.45 -6.15
CA PRO A 274 8.07 -15.55 -5.49
C PRO A 274 9.52 -15.67 -5.97
N ALA A 275 10.46 -15.86 -5.04
CA ALA A 275 11.87 -16.07 -5.30
C ALA A 275 12.44 -17.19 -4.41
N TRP A 276 12.84 -18.30 -5.01
CA TRP A 276 13.47 -19.41 -4.29
C TRP A 276 14.88 -19.04 -3.81
N SER A 277 15.22 -19.50 -2.61
CA SER A 277 16.60 -19.49 -2.14
C SER A 277 17.46 -20.46 -2.95
N PRO A 278 18.77 -20.22 -3.09
CA PRO A 278 19.66 -21.06 -3.91
C PRO A 278 19.68 -22.54 -3.50
N ASP A 279 19.47 -22.81 -2.21
CA ASP A 279 19.40 -24.16 -1.65
C ASP A 279 18.01 -24.82 -1.79
N GLY A 280 17.01 -24.07 -2.25
CA GLY A 280 15.62 -24.52 -2.45
C GLY A 280 14.84 -24.75 -1.16
N THR A 281 15.34 -24.32 0.00
CA THR A 281 14.68 -24.57 1.31
C THR A 281 13.77 -23.44 1.76
N ARG A 282 13.84 -22.27 1.11
CA ARG A 282 13.09 -21.07 1.47
C ARG A 282 12.55 -20.39 0.22
N LEU A 283 11.39 -19.76 0.34
CA LEU A 283 10.77 -18.95 -0.69
C LEU A 283 10.55 -17.54 -0.14
N ALA A 284 11.21 -16.54 -0.72
CA ALA A 284 10.93 -15.13 -0.46
C ALA A 284 9.77 -14.67 -1.34
N PHE A 285 8.93 -13.75 -0.86
CA PHE A 285 7.82 -13.19 -1.63
C PHE A 285 7.34 -11.87 -0.99
N ALA A 286 6.58 -11.08 -1.75
CA ALA A 286 5.94 -9.86 -1.27
C ALA A 286 4.51 -10.16 -0.81
N SER A 287 4.06 -9.59 0.31
CA SER A 287 2.69 -9.74 0.80
C SER A 287 2.21 -8.50 1.53
N HIS A 288 0.92 -8.20 1.41
CA HIS A 288 0.30 -7.09 2.16
C HIS A 288 -0.62 -7.53 3.31
N ARG A 289 -0.44 -8.76 3.81
CA ARG A 289 -1.23 -9.36 4.91
C ARG A 289 -1.25 -8.56 6.21
N ASP A 290 -0.21 -7.75 6.45
CA ASP A 290 -0.08 -6.91 7.64
C ASP A 290 -0.46 -5.44 7.40
N GLY A 291 -1.10 -5.14 6.26
CA GLY A 291 -1.67 -3.83 5.95
C GLY A 291 -0.77 -2.91 5.11
N ASN A 292 0.47 -3.28 4.82
CA ASN A 292 1.35 -2.66 3.82
C ASN A 292 2.15 -3.77 3.13
N TRP A 293 2.75 -3.50 1.97
CA TRP A 293 3.56 -4.48 1.25
C TRP A 293 4.92 -4.68 1.93
N ASP A 294 5.17 -5.90 2.40
CA ASP A 294 6.44 -6.30 2.99
C ASP A 294 7.01 -7.57 2.34
N ILE A 295 8.30 -7.81 2.57
CA ILE A 295 8.96 -9.05 2.20
C ILE A 295 8.76 -10.11 3.29
N TYR A 296 8.37 -11.32 2.88
CA TYR A 296 8.24 -12.50 3.72
C TYR A 296 9.13 -13.61 3.21
N ILE A 297 9.51 -14.52 4.10
CA ILE A 297 10.19 -15.78 3.79
C ILE A 297 9.35 -16.93 4.33
N TYR A 298 8.97 -17.86 3.46
CA TYR A 298 8.38 -19.14 3.80
C TYR A 298 9.45 -20.23 3.80
N ASN A 299 9.64 -20.90 4.93
CA ASN A 299 10.52 -22.05 5.05
C ASN A 299 9.75 -23.33 4.75
N VAL A 300 10.08 -24.01 3.65
CA VAL A 300 9.35 -25.21 3.22
C VAL A 300 9.66 -26.44 4.07
N ILE A 301 10.78 -26.43 4.81
CA ILE A 301 11.16 -27.55 5.69
C ILE A 301 10.44 -27.46 7.02
N THR A 302 10.34 -26.27 7.62
CA THR A 302 9.68 -26.07 8.92
C THR A 302 8.20 -25.71 8.80
N ASN A 303 7.72 -25.35 7.59
CA ASN A 303 6.39 -24.82 7.34
C ASN A 303 6.10 -23.53 8.12
N GLU A 304 7.12 -22.67 8.27
CA GLU A 304 7.01 -21.41 8.99
C GLU A 304 7.18 -20.23 8.02
N THR A 305 6.38 -19.19 8.23
CA THR A 305 6.48 -17.93 7.48
C THR A 305 6.95 -16.82 8.40
N GLN A 306 7.97 -16.08 7.97
CA GLN A 306 8.57 -14.97 8.71
C GLN A 306 8.50 -13.69 7.88
N ARG A 307 8.08 -12.58 8.52
CA ARG A 307 8.18 -11.22 7.97
C ARG A 307 9.60 -10.69 8.09
N MET A 308 10.12 -10.06 7.03
CA MET A 308 11.50 -9.59 6.93
C MET A 308 11.64 -8.07 6.92
N THR A 309 10.70 -7.36 6.32
CA THR A 309 10.63 -5.89 6.35
C THR A 309 9.47 -5.45 7.25
N PHE A 310 9.61 -4.29 7.89
CA PHE A 310 8.63 -3.78 8.88
C PHE A 310 8.37 -2.28 8.71
N ASP A 311 8.83 -1.70 7.59
CA ASP A 311 8.60 -0.29 7.29
C ASP A 311 7.22 -0.13 6.66
N ILE A 312 6.54 1.00 6.90
CA ILE A 312 5.21 1.24 6.36
C ILE A 312 5.20 1.44 4.84
N SER A 313 6.35 1.78 4.27
CA SER A 313 6.50 1.92 2.82
C SER A 313 6.29 0.59 2.09
N PHE A 314 6.18 0.68 0.77
CA PHE A 314 6.10 -0.49 -0.09
C PHE A 314 7.47 -1.18 -0.25
N GLN A 315 7.49 -2.51 -0.12
CA GLN A 315 8.59 -3.37 -0.53
C GLN A 315 8.10 -4.57 -1.34
N ALA A 316 8.79 -4.90 -2.43
CA ALA A 316 8.44 -6.05 -3.27
C ALA A 316 9.65 -6.61 -4.05
N ARG A 317 9.39 -7.53 -4.98
CA ARG A 317 10.37 -8.13 -5.90
C ARG A 317 11.68 -8.58 -5.24
N PRO A 318 11.63 -9.49 -4.26
CA PRO A 318 12.83 -10.00 -3.61
C PRO A 318 13.65 -10.89 -4.56
N ALA A 319 14.98 -10.87 -4.41
CA ALA A 319 15.91 -11.80 -5.03
C ALA A 319 17.01 -12.20 -4.03
N TRP A 320 17.44 -13.45 -4.05
CA TRP A 320 18.44 -13.97 -3.12
C TRP A 320 19.86 -13.74 -3.60
N SER A 321 20.79 -13.56 -2.66
CA SER A 321 22.21 -13.74 -2.98
C SER A 321 22.48 -15.19 -3.36
N PRO A 322 23.23 -15.45 -4.45
CA PRO A 322 23.36 -16.79 -5.01
C PRO A 322 24.33 -17.71 -4.26
N ASP A 323 25.19 -17.13 -3.42
CA ASP A 323 26.33 -17.78 -2.79
C ASP A 323 25.95 -18.56 -1.52
N SER A 324 25.39 -17.86 -0.54
CA SER A 324 24.97 -18.41 0.76
C SER A 324 23.47 -18.30 0.98
N GLY A 325 22.75 -17.51 0.18
CA GLY A 325 21.36 -17.17 0.45
C GLY A 325 21.19 -16.47 1.80
N GLU A 326 22.18 -15.68 2.22
CA GLU A 326 22.15 -14.92 3.47
C GLU A 326 21.67 -13.48 3.28
N TRP A 327 21.54 -13.03 2.04
CA TRP A 327 21.08 -11.68 1.72
C TRP A 327 19.89 -11.72 0.76
N LEU A 328 19.04 -10.71 0.88
CA LEU A 328 17.98 -10.39 -0.07
C LEU A 328 18.25 -9.01 -0.66
N VAL A 329 18.14 -8.91 -1.98
CA VAL A 329 17.92 -7.63 -2.68
C VAL A 329 16.43 -7.49 -2.97
N TYR A 330 15.89 -6.29 -2.90
CA TYR A 330 14.47 -6.02 -3.14
C TYR A 330 14.26 -4.55 -3.53
N GLU A 331 13.09 -4.19 -4.05
CA GLU A 331 12.73 -2.79 -4.29
C GLU A 331 12.01 -2.20 -3.08
N SER A 332 12.29 -0.94 -2.74
CA SER A 332 11.62 -0.22 -1.64
C SER A 332 11.23 1.19 -2.06
N TYR A 333 10.03 1.62 -1.70
CA TYR A 333 9.53 2.96 -1.99
C TYR A 333 9.69 3.92 -0.81
N GLN A 334 10.85 4.55 -0.66
CA GLN A 334 11.12 5.48 0.43
C GLN A 334 11.35 6.88 -0.09
N ASN A 335 10.90 7.88 0.67
CA ASN A 335 11.09 9.30 0.34
C ASN A 335 10.56 9.70 -1.05
N GLY A 336 9.52 9.03 -1.54
CA GLY A 336 8.88 9.35 -2.80
C GLY A 336 9.53 8.71 -4.04
N ASN A 337 10.49 7.78 -3.87
CA ASN A 337 11.18 7.12 -4.98
C ASN A 337 11.32 5.62 -4.76
N LEU A 338 11.31 4.84 -5.85
CA LEU A 338 11.69 3.42 -5.83
C LEU A 338 13.22 3.33 -5.93
N ASP A 339 13.83 2.62 -4.99
CA ASP A 339 15.25 2.30 -5.01
C ASP A 339 15.46 0.80 -4.76
N ILE A 340 16.64 0.29 -5.10
CA ILE A 340 17.07 -1.06 -4.79
C ILE A 340 17.69 -1.08 -3.41
N TRP A 341 17.25 -2.02 -2.57
CA TRP A 341 17.68 -2.19 -1.20
C TRP A 341 18.20 -3.60 -0.96
N VAL A 342 19.02 -3.74 0.08
CA VAL A 342 19.58 -5.02 0.53
C VAL A 342 19.41 -5.20 2.02
N LEU A 343 19.10 -6.42 2.47
CA LEU A 343 19.07 -6.78 3.89
C LEU A 343 19.63 -8.19 4.12
N PRO A 344 20.27 -8.45 5.27
CA PRO A 344 20.67 -9.80 5.65
C PRO A 344 19.49 -10.56 6.25
N VAL A 345 19.34 -11.81 5.87
CA VAL A 345 18.21 -12.68 6.25
C VAL A 345 18.26 -13.04 7.74
N ASP A 346 19.43 -13.01 8.36
CA ASP A 346 19.59 -13.23 9.81
C ASP A 346 19.26 -11.99 10.66
N GLY A 347 18.97 -10.84 10.04
CA GLY A 347 18.71 -9.58 10.73
C GLY A 347 19.92 -8.99 11.45
N SER A 348 21.14 -9.43 11.12
CA SER A 348 22.39 -8.95 11.74
C SER A 348 22.68 -7.48 11.46
N GLN A 349 22.11 -6.92 10.39
CA GLN A 349 22.24 -5.52 10.00
C GLN A 349 20.89 -4.96 9.56
N PRO A 350 20.65 -3.64 9.74
CA PRO A 350 19.47 -2.99 9.19
C PRO A 350 19.52 -2.98 7.66
N PRO A 351 18.36 -2.88 6.98
CA PRO A 351 18.32 -2.71 5.53
C PRO A 351 19.07 -1.47 5.05
N GLN A 352 19.65 -1.54 3.86
CA GLN A 352 20.46 -0.47 3.26
C GLN A 352 20.07 -0.25 1.80
N ALA A 353 20.00 1.02 1.38
CA ALA A 353 19.82 1.39 -0.01
C ALA A 353 21.11 1.10 -0.80
N LEU A 354 20.99 0.39 -1.91
CA LEU A 354 22.06 0.17 -2.89
C LEU A 354 22.07 1.25 -3.98
N THR A 355 20.89 1.72 -4.38
CA THR A 355 20.73 2.84 -5.31
C THR A 355 20.14 4.05 -4.59
N THR A 356 20.40 5.24 -5.13
CA THR A 356 19.86 6.51 -4.63
C THR A 356 19.61 7.50 -5.77
N HIS A 357 19.30 6.99 -6.97
CA HIS A 357 19.13 7.83 -8.14
C HIS A 357 17.77 8.55 -8.05
N PRO A 358 17.62 9.82 -8.51
CA PRO A 358 16.33 10.51 -8.45
C PRO A 358 15.21 9.90 -9.31
N ALA A 359 15.58 9.07 -10.29
CA ALA A 359 14.64 8.30 -11.09
C ALA A 359 14.44 6.92 -10.45
N PRO A 360 13.23 6.33 -10.57
CA PRO A 360 12.92 5.06 -9.92
C PRO A 360 13.77 3.91 -10.46
N ASP A 361 14.33 3.14 -9.53
CA ASP A 361 15.10 1.92 -9.74
C ASP A 361 14.32 0.73 -9.12
N PHE A 362 13.98 -0.30 -9.91
CA PHE A 362 13.08 -1.37 -9.49
C PHE A 362 13.35 -2.72 -10.19
N SER A 363 12.61 -3.79 -9.88
CA SER A 363 12.80 -5.14 -10.44
C SER A 363 14.25 -5.67 -10.34
N PRO A 364 14.85 -5.75 -9.14
CA PRO A 364 16.20 -6.25 -9.02
C PRO A 364 16.31 -7.75 -9.30
N ALA A 365 17.44 -8.15 -9.89
CA ALA A 365 17.84 -9.53 -10.09
C ALA A 365 19.34 -9.69 -9.76
N TRP A 366 19.65 -10.51 -8.77
CA TRP A 366 21.03 -10.76 -8.35
C TRP A 366 21.72 -11.68 -9.35
N SER A 367 22.90 -11.28 -9.85
CA SER A 367 23.72 -12.14 -10.71
C SER A 367 24.09 -13.43 -9.97
N PRO A 368 24.05 -14.61 -10.61
CA PRO A 368 24.45 -15.87 -9.99
C PRO A 368 25.94 -15.92 -9.64
N LEU A 369 26.75 -15.00 -10.20
CA LEU A 369 28.16 -14.81 -9.83
C LEU A 369 28.34 -13.90 -8.60
N GLY A 370 27.25 -13.35 -8.05
CA GLY A 370 27.16 -12.71 -6.73
C GLY A 370 27.64 -11.27 -6.63
N ARG A 371 28.35 -10.73 -7.62
CA ARG A 371 28.96 -9.38 -7.56
C ARG A 371 28.23 -8.30 -8.34
N GLU A 372 27.10 -8.64 -8.94
CA GLU A 372 26.34 -7.72 -9.80
C GLU A 372 24.84 -7.85 -9.54
N ILE A 373 24.10 -6.76 -9.73
CA ILE A 373 22.65 -6.71 -9.65
C ILE A 373 22.14 -6.08 -10.94
N ALA A 374 21.30 -6.80 -11.69
CA ALA A 374 20.53 -6.22 -12.78
C ALA A 374 19.25 -5.60 -12.21
N PHE A 375 18.78 -4.50 -12.78
CA PHE A 375 17.56 -3.84 -12.33
C PHE A 375 17.06 -2.90 -13.42
N VAL A 376 15.82 -2.44 -13.29
CA VAL A 376 15.18 -1.51 -14.21
C VAL A 376 15.36 -0.08 -13.71
N SER A 377 15.64 0.87 -14.59
CA SER A 377 15.71 2.29 -14.23
C SER A 377 15.11 3.20 -15.30
N TRP A 378 14.57 4.33 -14.87
CA TRP A 378 14.11 5.44 -15.73
C TRP A 378 15.16 6.55 -15.94
N ARG A 379 16.40 6.36 -15.48
CA ARG A 379 17.39 7.45 -15.38
C ARG A 379 17.75 8.14 -16.70
N ASP A 380 17.58 7.47 -17.84
CA ASP A 380 17.88 8.01 -19.16
C ASP A 380 16.61 8.43 -19.95
N GLY A 381 15.44 8.48 -19.29
CA GLY A 381 14.18 8.99 -19.84
C GLY A 381 13.23 7.91 -20.39
N ASN A 382 13.71 6.68 -20.54
CA ASN A 382 12.93 5.48 -20.81
C ASN A 382 13.28 4.39 -19.79
N GLN A 383 12.47 3.34 -19.75
CA GLN A 383 12.66 2.20 -18.87
C GLN A 383 13.68 1.24 -19.52
N ASP A 384 14.86 1.07 -18.92
CA ASP A 384 15.94 0.22 -19.42
C ASP A 384 16.45 -0.74 -18.34
N ILE A 385 17.12 -1.83 -18.74
CA ILE A 385 17.85 -2.70 -17.83
C ILE A 385 19.26 -2.15 -17.61
N TYR A 386 19.64 -2.00 -16.35
CA TYR A 386 20.96 -1.60 -15.90
C TYR A 386 21.61 -2.68 -15.06
N ILE A 387 22.94 -2.65 -14.97
CA ILE A 387 23.72 -3.51 -14.10
C ILE A 387 24.53 -2.65 -13.13
N PHE A 388 24.36 -2.95 -11.83
CA PHE A 388 25.10 -2.37 -10.71
C PHE A 388 26.20 -3.33 -10.27
N SER A 389 27.44 -2.84 -10.15
CA SER A 389 28.58 -3.58 -9.60
C SER A 389 28.68 -3.38 -8.09
N LEU A 390 28.58 -4.48 -7.32
CA LEU A 390 28.76 -4.44 -5.86
C LEU A 390 30.22 -4.17 -5.44
N ASP A 391 31.18 -4.37 -6.37
CA ASP A 391 32.60 -4.15 -6.13
C ASP A 391 33.01 -2.69 -6.27
N THR A 392 32.49 -2.01 -7.30
CA THR A 392 32.91 -0.65 -7.67
C THR A 392 31.85 0.41 -7.37
N GLY A 393 30.58 0.01 -7.20
CA GLY A 393 29.44 0.92 -7.14
C GLY A 393 29.09 1.56 -8.49
N GLU A 394 29.69 1.09 -9.58
CA GLU A 394 29.42 1.58 -10.92
C GLU A 394 28.15 0.97 -11.49
N VAL A 395 27.48 1.74 -12.35
CA VAL A 395 26.23 1.37 -13.00
C VAL A 395 26.37 1.61 -14.50
N PHE A 396 25.91 0.66 -15.33
CA PHE A 396 25.84 0.85 -16.78
C PHE A 396 24.49 0.40 -17.37
N ASN A 397 24.07 1.06 -18.46
CA ASN A 397 22.86 0.71 -19.21
C ASN A 397 23.16 -0.47 -20.14
N LEU A 398 22.45 -1.59 -19.98
CA LEU A 398 22.60 -2.79 -20.81
C LEU A 398 21.79 -2.70 -22.09
N THR A 399 20.53 -2.27 -22.02
CA THR A 399 19.58 -2.37 -23.15
C THR A 399 19.66 -1.16 -24.06
N ASN A 400 19.59 0.05 -23.50
CA ASN A 400 19.68 1.34 -24.18
C ASN A 400 18.79 1.40 -25.43
N THR A 401 17.49 1.13 -25.24
CA THR A 401 16.50 0.99 -26.30
C THR A 401 15.33 1.95 -26.09
N PRO A 402 15.40 3.17 -26.65
CA PRO A 402 14.45 4.26 -26.35
C PRO A 402 13.01 3.96 -26.77
N GLU A 403 12.80 3.04 -27.71
CA GLU A 403 11.49 2.66 -28.24
C GLU A 403 10.80 1.52 -27.46
N ARG A 404 11.42 1.01 -26.39
CA ARG A 404 10.93 -0.13 -25.60
C ARG A 404 10.80 0.24 -24.12
N PHE A 405 10.01 -0.60 -23.43
CA PHE A 405 9.83 -0.51 -22.00
C PHE A 405 10.19 -1.86 -21.36
N GLU A 406 11.41 -1.96 -20.86
CA GLU A 406 12.05 -3.19 -20.38
C GLU A 406 11.76 -3.48 -18.91
N ASP A 407 11.27 -4.67 -18.57
CA ASP A 407 11.03 -5.10 -17.18
C ASP A 407 11.51 -6.54 -16.92
N TYR A 408 11.48 -6.95 -15.66
CA TYR A 408 11.74 -8.32 -15.19
C TYR A 408 13.06 -8.94 -15.70
N PRO A 409 14.22 -8.33 -15.42
CA PRO A 409 15.50 -8.94 -15.76
C PRO A 409 15.69 -10.26 -15.00
N SER A 410 16.26 -11.26 -15.67
CA SER A 410 16.58 -12.57 -15.12
C SER A 410 17.91 -13.05 -15.67
N TRP A 411 18.84 -13.38 -14.77
CA TRP A 411 20.18 -13.83 -15.15
C TRP A 411 20.19 -15.30 -15.57
N SER A 412 20.95 -15.62 -16.62
CA SER A 412 21.29 -17.00 -16.91
C SER A 412 22.17 -17.56 -15.80
N PRO A 413 22.09 -18.87 -15.45
CA PRO A 413 22.83 -19.45 -14.32
C PRO A 413 24.35 -19.32 -14.41
N ASP A 414 24.90 -19.15 -15.62
CA ASP A 414 26.32 -18.93 -15.89
C ASP A 414 26.73 -17.43 -15.85
N GLY A 415 25.78 -16.54 -15.63
CA GLY A 415 25.97 -15.09 -15.57
C GLY A 415 26.28 -14.43 -16.92
N GLN A 416 26.19 -15.15 -18.04
CA GLN A 416 26.58 -14.63 -19.36
C GLN A 416 25.47 -13.84 -20.06
N PHE A 417 24.21 -14.11 -19.72
CA PHE A 417 23.04 -13.54 -20.38
C PHE A 417 22.03 -12.99 -19.36
N ILE A 418 21.25 -12.01 -19.80
CA ILE A 418 20.05 -11.54 -19.13
C ILE A 418 18.87 -11.76 -20.08
N ALA A 419 17.85 -12.44 -19.57
CA ALA A 419 16.53 -12.45 -20.17
C ALA A 419 15.70 -11.32 -19.54
N TYR A 420 14.80 -10.71 -20.30
CA TYR A 420 13.93 -9.63 -19.83
C TYR A 420 12.67 -9.59 -20.69
N SER A 421 11.59 -9.00 -20.18
CA SER A 421 10.43 -8.67 -21.02
C SER A 421 10.52 -7.21 -21.47
N ALA A 422 9.99 -6.91 -22.65
CA ALA A 422 9.81 -5.53 -23.06
C ALA A 422 8.57 -5.37 -23.94
N LEU A 423 7.86 -4.26 -23.75
CA LEU A 423 6.78 -3.87 -24.65
C LEU A 423 7.38 -3.32 -25.96
N ASP A 424 7.20 -4.06 -27.06
CA ASP A 424 7.76 -3.74 -28.38
C ASP A 424 6.66 -3.73 -29.44
N ASN A 425 6.30 -2.54 -29.92
CA ASN A 425 5.18 -2.29 -30.84
C ASN A 425 3.84 -2.86 -30.32
N GLY A 426 3.58 -2.63 -29.02
CA GLY A 426 2.32 -3.00 -28.38
C GLY A 426 2.14 -4.47 -28.05
N VAL A 427 3.19 -5.27 -28.22
CA VAL A 427 3.23 -6.67 -27.80
C VAL A 427 4.38 -6.82 -26.82
N GLU A 428 4.08 -7.33 -25.63
CA GLU A 428 5.12 -7.68 -24.67
C GLU A 428 5.82 -8.95 -25.14
N LYS A 429 7.16 -8.89 -25.20
CA LYS A 429 8.00 -9.98 -25.71
C LYS A 429 9.13 -10.29 -24.75
N VAL A 430 9.59 -11.53 -24.78
CA VAL A 430 10.78 -11.97 -24.08
C VAL A 430 12.01 -11.82 -24.98
N PHE A 431 13.03 -11.17 -24.43
CA PHE A 431 14.33 -10.94 -25.04
C PHE A 431 15.43 -11.62 -24.23
N VAL A 432 16.53 -11.97 -24.89
CA VAL A 432 17.77 -12.48 -24.27
C VAL A 432 18.95 -11.70 -24.82
N LYS A 433 19.77 -11.11 -23.96
CA LYS A 433 20.94 -10.30 -24.33
C LYS A 433 22.17 -10.70 -23.51
N PRO A 434 23.39 -10.71 -24.09
CA PRO A 434 24.62 -10.89 -23.31
C PRO A 434 24.78 -9.79 -22.25
N ALA A 435 25.00 -10.16 -20.99
CA ALA A 435 24.94 -9.24 -19.84
C ALA A 435 26.02 -8.15 -19.86
N HIS A 436 27.19 -8.44 -20.42
CA HIS A 436 28.33 -7.50 -20.44
C HIS A 436 28.68 -7.00 -21.83
N ASN A 437 27.69 -6.97 -22.73
CA ASN A 437 27.86 -6.41 -24.08
C ASN A 437 26.64 -5.58 -24.49
N PRO A 438 26.57 -4.30 -24.07
CA PRO A 438 25.46 -3.41 -24.42
C PRO A 438 25.25 -3.25 -25.93
N GLY A 439 26.31 -3.40 -26.74
CA GLY A 439 26.24 -3.32 -28.20
C GLY A 439 25.69 -4.58 -28.89
N ALA A 440 25.44 -5.68 -28.16
CA ALA A 440 24.89 -6.89 -28.72
C ALA A 440 23.41 -6.73 -29.08
N THR A 441 23.01 -7.28 -30.23
CA THR A 441 21.59 -7.39 -30.59
C THR A 441 20.93 -8.47 -29.71
N PRO A 442 19.78 -8.18 -29.06
CA PRO A 442 19.08 -9.19 -28.29
C PRO A 442 18.44 -10.25 -29.21
N THR A 443 18.34 -11.48 -28.71
CA THR A 443 17.54 -12.54 -29.31
C THR A 443 16.11 -12.40 -28.83
N VAL A 444 15.13 -12.41 -29.73
CA VAL A 444 13.70 -12.39 -29.40
C VAL A 444 13.19 -13.83 -29.34
N LEU A 445 12.60 -14.22 -28.21
CA LEU A 445 12.02 -15.56 -28.06
C LEU A 445 10.56 -15.62 -28.51
N GLY A 446 9.78 -14.58 -28.25
CA GLY A 446 8.38 -14.52 -28.62
C GLY A 446 7.57 -13.60 -27.72
N ALA A 447 6.25 -13.60 -27.90
CA ALA A 447 5.34 -12.89 -27.01
C ALA A 447 5.36 -13.51 -25.61
N GLY A 448 5.39 -12.68 -24.58
CA GLY A 448 5.41 -13.11 -23.18
C GLY A 448 6.14 -12.16 -22.25
N HIS A 449 6.05 -12.43 -20.96
CA HIS A 449 6.52 -11.61 -19.86
C HIS A 449 7.04 -12.43 -18.68
N THR A 450 7.72 -11.75 -17.76
CA THR A 450 8.30 -12.34 -16.53
C THR A 450 9.17 -13.59 -16.80
N PRO A 451 10.22 -13.49 -17.65
CA PRO A 451 11.05 -14.64 -17.98
C PRO A 451 11.91 -15.10 -16.81
N SER A 452 12.14 -16.41 -16.73
CA SER A 452 12.93 -17.03 -15.66
C SER A 452 13.74 -18.19 -16.19
N TRP A 453 15.06 -18.12 -16.02
CA TRP A 453 15.97 -19.14 -16.53
C TRP A 453 15.80 -20.46 -15.81
N SER A 454 15.74 -21.54 -16.59
CA SER A 454 15.92 -22.87 -16.03
C SER A 454 17.31 -22.99 -15.37
N PRO A 455 17.44 -23.74 -14.27
CA PRO A 455 18.70 -23.86 -13.52
C PRO A 455 19.88 -24.45 -14.30
N ASP A 456 19.62 -25.18 -15.39
CA ASP A 456 20.65 -25.72 -16.28
C ASP A 456 21.11 -24.72 -17.35
N GLY A 457 20.44 -23.56 -17.45
CA GLY A 457 20.74 -22.50 -18.42
C GLY A 457 20.35 -22.84 -19.86
N LEU A 458 19.60 -23.92 -20.11
CA LEU A 458 19.28 -24.37 -21.46
C LEU A 458 17.97 -23.80 -21.98
N SER A 459 17.05 -23.44 -21.09
CA SER A 459 15.71 -22.96 -21.42
C SER A 459 15.23 -21.82 -20.51
N LEU A 460 14.17 -21.16 -20.92
CA LEU A 460 13.43 -20.16 -20.15
C LEU A 460 12.00 -20.64 -19.93
N VAL A 461 11.44 -20.30 -18.78
CA VAL A 461 9.98 -20.28 -18.57
C VAL A 461 9.52 -18.84 -18.47
N PHE A 462 8.43 -18.52 -19.15
CA PHE A 462 7.82 -17.19 -19.16
C PHE A 462 6.31 -17.31 -19.28
N ALA A 463 5.59 -16.30 -18.84
CA ALA A 463 4.14 -16.21 -18.98
C ALA A 463 3.77 -15.54 -20.31
N ALA A 464 2.63 -15.88 -20.89
CA ALA A 464 2.05 -15.13 -21.99
C ALA A 464 0.52 -15.20 -21.93
N ASP A 465 -0.10 -14.03 -22.02
CA ASP A 465 -1.56 -13.90 -22.05
C ASP A 465 -2.11 -14.24 -23.43
N THR A 466 -3.13 -15.09 -23.44
CA THR A 466 -3.81 -15.59 -24.64
C THR A 466 -5.32 -15.38 -24.50
N ILE A 467 -6.08 -15.76 -25.54
CA ILE A 467 -7.54 -15.60 -25.53
C ILE A 467 -8.25 -16.51 -24.52
N ASP A 468 -7.63 -17.64 -24.16
CA ASP A 468 -8.17 -18.66 -23.26
C ASP A 468 -7.57 -18.61 -21.84
N GLY A 469 -6.73 -17.59 -21.56
CA GLY A 469 -6.11 -17.34 -20.26
C GLY A 469 -4.61 -17.11 -20.37
N THR A 470 -3.89 -17.20 -19.26
CA THR A 470 -2.43 -17.09 -19.24
C THR A 470 -1.78 -18.47 -19.31
N HIS A 471 -0.76 -18.61 -20.15
CA HIS A 471 0.05 -19.82 -20.24
C HIS A 471 1.46 -19.56 -19.75
N LEU A 472 2.01 -20.47 -18.96
CA LEU A 472 3.45 -20.56 -18.75
C LEU A 472 4.04 -21.43 -19.86
N PHE A 473 5.00 -20.88 -20.60
CA PHE A 473 5.68 -21.51 -21.71
C PHE A 473 7.12 -21.84 -21.33
N ALA A 474 7.59 -23.03 -21.72
CA ALA A 474 9.01 -23.39 -21.70
C ALA A 474 9.58 -23.33 -23.13
N MET A 475 10.77 -22.73 -23.28
CA MET A 475 11.45 -22.62 -24.58
C MET A 475 12.98 -22.65 -24.44
N PRO A 476 13.69 -23.46 -25.25
CA PRO A 476 15.15 -23.34 -25.39
C PRO A 476 15.52 -21.98 -25.97
N TYR A 477 16.49 -21.29 -25.38
CA TYR A 477 16.84 -19.92 -25.82
C TYR A 477 17.72 -19.90 -27.08
N ASN A 478 18.45 -20.99 -27.35
CA ASN A 478 19.47 -21.08 -28.41
C ASN A 478 19.07 -22.00 -29.58
N VAL A 479 17.86 -22.57 -29.56
CA VAL A 479 17.34 -23.41 -30.63
C VAL A 479 16.03 -22.80 -31.13
N ALA A 480 15.95 -22.59 -32.45
CA ALA A 480 14.68 -22.20 -33.06
C ALA A 480 13.65 -23.31 -32.86
N GLY A 481 12.54 -22.98 -32.19
CA GLY A 481 11.47 -23.93 -31.87
C GLY A 481 10.20 -23.20 -31.45
N ALA A 482 9.10 -23.94 -31.37
CA ALA A 482 7.88 -23.42 -30.80
C ALA A 482 7.94 -23.48 -29.27
N PRO A 483 7.47 -22.45 -28.55
CA PRO A 483 7.34 -22.53 -27.10
C PRO A 483 6.34 -23.65 -26.75
N THR A 484 6.63 -24.38 -25.68
CA THR A 484 5.76 -25.46 -25.20
C THR A 484 4.99 -24.99 -23.99
N SER A 485 3.65 -24.99 -24.06
CA SER A 485 2.83 -24.68 -22.88
C SER A 485 3.01 -25.78 -21.85
N ILE A 486 3.36 -25.39 -20.63
CA ILE A 486 3.60 -26.31 -19.50
C ILE A 486 2.58 -26.15 -18.37
N ILE A 487 1.93 -24.99 -18.30
CA ILE A 487 0.86 -24.69 -17.36
C ILE A 487 -0.11 -23.75 -18.08
N ALA A 488 -1.40 -24.05 -18.04
CA ALA A 488 -2.46 -23.18 -18.54
C ALA A 488 -3.38 -22.81 -17.37
N VAL A 489 -3.59 -21.52 -17.18
CA VAL A 489 -4.51 -20.98 -16.18
C VAL A 489 -5.55 -20.12 -16.89
N GLN A 490 -6.81 -20.21 -16.47
CA GLN A 490 -7.88 -19.41 -17.07
C GLN A 490 -7.76 -17.92 -16.71
N SER A 491 -7.04 -17.62 -15.63
CA SER A 491 -6.83 -16.28 -15.10
C SER A 491 -5.37 -15.84 -15.28
N GLY A 492 -5.00 -14.68 -14.73
CA GLY A 492 -3.64 -14.16 -14.86
C GLY A 492 -2.60 -15.03 -14.15
N ALA A 493 -1.44 -15.28 -14.75
CA ALA A 493 -0.29 -15.89 -14.07
C ALA A 493 1.03 -15.21 -14.44
N ALA A 494 1.98 -15.18 -13.51
CA ALA A 494 3.25 -14.49 -13.73
C ALA A 494 4.36 -14.98 -12.79
N GLY A 495 5.56 -14.42 -12.98
CA GLY A 495 6.67 -14.51 -12.03
C GLY A 495 7.16 -15.93 -11.70
N PRO A 496 7.40 -16.81 -12.70
CA PRO A 496 7.94 -18.13 -12.44
C PRO A 496 9.33 -18.06 -11.78
N SER A 497 9.55 -18.89 -10.77
CA SER A 497 10.81 -19.01 -10.03
C SER A 497 11.15 -20.46 -9.77
N TRP A 498 12.43 -20.81 -9.89
CA TRP A 498 12.90 -22.18 -9.88
C TRP A 498 13.68 -22.50 -8.62
N THR A 499 13.47 -23.71 -8.10
CA THR A 499 14.49 -24.39 -7.28
C THR A 499 15.67 -24.87 -8.16
N SER A 500 16.59 -25.67 -7.62
CA SER A 500 17.85 -26.04 -8.28
C SER A 500 17.78 -27.11 -9.39
N ALA A 501 16.61 -27.44 -9.96
CA ALA A 501 16.50 -28.48 -11.00
C ALA A 501 15.58 -28.09 -12.18
N PRO A 502 15.95 -28.44 -13.43
CA PRO A 502 15.18 -28.10 -14.64
C PRO A 502 14.00 -29.04 -14.90
N LEU A 503 13.07 -28.63 -15.78
CA LEU A 503 11.93 -29.45 -16.23
C LEU A 503 12.36 -30.79 -16.85
N PRO A 504 11.74 -31.93 -16.49
CA PRO A 504 12.00 -33.16 -17.20
C PRO A 504 11.41 -33.03 -18.60
N ALA A 505 12.16 -33.46 -19.62
CA ALA A 505 11.68 -33.40 -21.01
C ALA A 505 10.31 -34.06 -21.20
N ALA A 506 9.99 -35.10 -20.42
CA ALA A 506 8.69 -35.76 -20.45
C ALA A 506 7.51 -34.86 -20.04
N PHE A 507 7.69 -33.96 -19.07
CA PHE A 507 6.65 -33.01 -18.64
C PHE A 507 6.44 -31.91 -19.66
N VAL A 508 7.53 -31.38 -20.24
CA VAL A 508 7.45 -30.42 -21.34
C VAL A 508 6.69 -31.05 -22.51
N ASN A 509 7.06 -32.27 -22.90
CA ASN A 509 6.43 -32.97 -24.02
C ASN A 509 4.97 -33.39 -23.77
N SER A 510 4.49 -33.43 -22.53
CA SER A 510 3.10 -33.79 -22.22
C SER A 510 2.11 -32.64 -22.41
N GLY A 511 2.57 -31.41 -22.62
CA GLY A 511 1.71 -30.24 -22.74
C GLY A 511 1.17 -29.70 -21.42
N GLY A 512 1.80 -30.06 -20.29
CA GLY A 512 1.48 -29.46 -19.00
C GLY A 512 0.29 -30.03 -18.22
N LEU A 513 -0.20 -29.26 -17.25
CA LEU A 513 -1.36 -29.56 -16.40
C LEU A 513 -2.60 -28.76 -16.84
N GLU A 514 -3.77 -29.37 -16.66
CA GLU A 514 -5.08 -28.78 -16.96
C GLU A 514 -5.50 -27.74 -15.90
N PRO A 515 -6.30 -26.73 -16.28
CA PRO A 515 -6.64 -25.60 -15.42
C PRO A 515 -7.50 -26.01 -14.21
N ALA A 516 -7.25 -25.35 -13.08
CA ALA A 516 -8.13 -25.38 -11.92
C ALA A 516 -9.40 -24.53 -12.20
N GLN A 517 -10.57 -25.00 -11.77
CA GLN A 517 -11.81 -24.22 -11.83
C GLN A 517 -11.92 -23.33 -10.60
N THR A 518 -12.35 -22.09 -10.80
CA THR A 518 -12.63 -21.13 -9.72
C THR A 518 -14.09 -20.68 -9.71
N GLU A 519 -14.56 -20.33 -8.52
CA GLU A 519 -15.86 -19.68 -8.30
C GLU A 519 -15.79 -18.19 -8.66
N PRO A 520 -16.84 -17.54 -9.19
CA PRO A 520 -16.78 -16.17 -9.68
C PRO A 520 -16.79 -15.09 -8.56
N LEU A 521 -16.14 -13.94 -8.81
CA LEU A 521 -16.13 -12.76 -7.91
C LEU A 521 -17.52 -12.21 -7.58
N TYR A 522 -18.44 -12.32 -8.53
CA TYR A 522 -19.80 -11.84 -8.43
C TYR A 522 -20.71 -12.77 -9.22
N THR A 523 -22.02 -12.68 -8.96
CA THR A 523 -23.03 -13.37 -9.76
C THR A 523 -24.09 -12.35 -10.13
N GLU A 524 -24.24 -12.07 -11.43
CA GLU A 524 -25.28 -11.16 -11.92
C GLU A 524 -26.67 -11.70 -11.61
N GLN A 525 -27.42 -10.97 -10.80
CA GLN A 525 -28.82 -11.25 -10.51
C GLN A 525 -29.72 -10.47 -11.46
N ALA A 526 -29.59 -10.77 -12.75
CA ALA A 526 -30.33 -10.07 -13.78
C ALA A 526 -31.84 -10.38 -13.69
N SER A 527 -32.65 -9.34 -13.46
CA SER A 527 -34.11 -9.44 -13.44
C SER A 527 -34.70 -9.10 -14.80
N LEU A 528 -35.65 -9.91 -15.28
CA LEU A 528 -36.43 -9.59 -16.46
C LEU A 528 -37.69 -8.81 -16.05
N ASN A 529 -37.94 -7.70 -16.72
CA ASN A 529 -39.21 -6.99 -16.59
C ASN A 529 -40.36 -7.80 -17.20
N ARG A 530 -41.61 -7.33 -17.01
CA ARG A 530 -42.84 -8.00 -17.49
C ARG A 530 -42.87 -8.28 -19.00
N ASN A 531 -42.02 -7.61 -19.79
CA ASN A 531 -41.92 -7.78 -21.23
C ASN A 531 -40.72 -8.66 -21.66
N GLY A 532 -40.06 -9.34 -20.71
CA GLY A 532 -38.90 -10.18 -20.97
C GLY A 532 -37.64 -9.39 -21.36
N LYS A 533 -37.56 -8.10 -21.02
CA LYS A 533 -36.37 -7.26 -21.22
C LYS A 533 -35.68 -7.00 -19.88
N TYR A 534 -34.37 -6.86 -19.89
CA TYR A 534 -33.62 -6.45 -18.70
C TYR A 534 -33.97 -5.03 -18.29
N GLY A 535 -33.99 -4.78 -16.98
CA GLY A 535 -34.19 -3.45 -16.41
C GLY A 535 -32.96 -2.55 -16.51
N LEU A 536 -33.17 -1.27 -16.21
CA LEU A 536 -32.14 -0.34 -15.79
C LEU A 536 -32.31 -0.12 -14.29
N GLY A 537 -31.26 -0.42 -13.53
CA GLY A 537 -31.17 -0.21 -12.08
C GLY A 537 -30.51 1.14 -11.77
N ASP A 538 -30.98 1.79 -10.71
CA ASP A 538 -30.39 3.01 -10.15
C ASP A 538 -29.09 2.70 -9.41
N LEU A 539 -28.05 3.48 -9.65
CA LEU A 539 -26.76 3.39 -8.97
C LEU A 539 -26.78 4.21 -7.69
N SER A 540 -27.22 3.57 -6.59
CA SER A 540 -27.35 4.26 -5.32
C SER A 540 -26.03 4.89 -4.84
N GLY A 541 -26.08 6.18 -4.51
CA GLY A 541 -24.92 6.92 -4.02
C GLY A 541 -23.86 7.21 -5.09
N VAL A 542 -24.16 7.02 -6.38
CA VAL A 542 -23.32 7.48 -7.49
C VAL A 542 -23.84 8.82 -7.99
N ASN A 543 -22.95 9.78 -8.16
CA ASN A 543 -23.24 11.07 -8.76
C ASN A 543 -22.88 11.04 -10.25
N ALA A 544 -23.90 11.07 -11.11
CA ALA A 544 -23.79 11.16 -12.57
C ALA A 544 -25.09 11.75 -13.15
N PRO A 545 -25.10 12.35 -14.36
CA PRO A 545 -26.29 12.92 -14.99
C PRO A 545 -27.45 11.93 -15.13
N LEU A 546 -27.15 10.66 -15.46
CA LEU A 546 -28.07 9.53 -15.49
C LEU A 546 -27.35 8.30 -14.88
N ALA A 547 -27.47 8.15 -13.57
CA ALA A 547 -26.79 7.12 -12.79
C ALA A 547 -27.52 5.76 -12.87
N TYR A 548 -27.70 5.24 -14.09
CA TYR A 548 -28.35 3.94 -14.31
C TYR A 548 -27.40 2.97 -15.00
N LEU A 549 -27.46 1.69 -14.61
CA LEU A 549 -26.85 0.60 -15.37
C LEU A 549 -27.88 -0.49 -15.62
N SER A 550 -27.65 -1.32 -16.62
CA SER A 550 -28.45 -2.51 -16.86
C SER A 550 -28.32 -3.48 -15.67
N ASP A 551 -29.43 -4.14 -15.31
CA ASP A 551 -29.44 -5.24 -14.33
C ASP A 551 -28.48 -6.40 -14.66
N ARG A 552 -27.85 -6.38 -15.84
CA ARG A 552 -26.86 -7.38 -16.28
C ARG A 552 -25.41 -7.06 -15.88
N VAL A 553 -25.16 -5.85 -15.38
CA VAL A 553 -23.81 -5.38 -15.05
C VAL A 553 -23.79 -4.55 -13.75
N ASN A 554 -24.94 -4.39 -13.09
CA ASN A 554 -25.01 -3.55 -11.90
C ASN A 554 -24.30 -4.21 -10.72
N ASP A 555 -24.42 -5.54 -10.60
CA ASP A 555 -23.77 -6.28 -9.50
C ASP A 555 -22.25 -6.26 -9.66
N SER A 556 -21.73 -6.45 -10.88
CA SER A 556 -20.30 -6.31 -11.16
C SER A 556 -19.78 -4.89 -10.90
N PHE A 557 -20.52 -3.86 -11.29
CA PHE A 557 -20.15 -2.47 -11.03
C PHE A 557 -20.09 -2.16 -9.54
N ASN A 558 -21.10 -2.59 -8.77
CA ASN A 558 -21.14 -2.34 -7.34
C ASN A 558 -20.02 -3.07 -6.60
N ALA A 559 -19.72 -4.31 -7.00
CA ALA A 559 -18.60 -5.08 -6.45
C ALA A 559 -17.25 -4.43 -6.79
N LEU A 560 -17.06 -3.98 -8.04
CA LEU A 560 -15.88 -3.21 -8.44
C LEU A 560 -15.74 -1.91 -7.63
N ARG A 561 -16.83 -1.16 -7.44
CA ARG A 561 -16.83 0.08 -6.66
C ARG A 561 -16.46 -0.15 -5.20
N GLU A 562 -17.00 -1.20 -4.58
CA GLU A 562 -16.62 -1.57 -3.21
C GLU A 562 -15.14 -1.91 -3.12
N ARG A 563 -14.62 -2.73 -4.06
CA ARG A 563 -13.20 -3.07 -4.11
C ARG A 563 -12.30 -1.85 -4.29
N VAL A 564 -12.67 -0.95 -5.20
CA VAL A 564 -11.93 0.30 -5.43
C VAL A 564 -11.96 1.19 -4.19
N LEU A 565 -13.09 1.28 -3.49
CA LEU A 565 -13.19 2.02 -2.23
C LEU A 565 -12.26 1.44 -1.15
N GLU A 566 -12.15 0.12 -1.08
CA GLU A 566 -11.26 -0.56 -0.13
C GLU A 566 -9.78 -0.28 -0.42
N GLU A 567 -9.36 -0.43 -1.69
CA GLU A 567 -7.95 -0.27 -2.07
C GLU A 567 -7.52 1.19 -2.23
N ALA A 568 -8.39 2.07 -2.74
CA ALA A 568 -8.06 3.49 -2.87
C ALA A 568 -8.25 4.24 -1.54
N GLY A 569 -9.11 3.73 -0.64
CA GLY A 569 -9.48 4.43 0.59
C GLY A 569 -10.51 5.55 0.41
N TRP A 570 -11.05 5.73 -0.80
CA TRP A 570 -12.11 6.71 -1.10
C TRP A 570 -12.97 6.25 -2.28
N ASP A 571 -14.20 6.77 -2.35
CA ASP A 571 -15.23 6.31 -3.29
C ASP A 571 -15.06 6.95 -4.68
N PHE A 572 -14.07 6.48 -5.42
CA PHE A 572 -13.75 6.98 -6.76
C PHE A 572 -14.93 6.80 -7.74
N LEU A 573 -15.51 5.61 -7.80
CA LEU A 573 -16.65 5.31 -8.68
C LEU A 573 -17.98 5.89 -8.19
N GLY A 574 -18.01 6.53 -7.02
CA GLY A 574 -19.13 7.35 -6.59
C GLY A 574 -19.28 8.66 -7.37
N GLN A 575 -18.30 9.03 -8.18
CA GLN A 575 -18.33 10.22 -9.05
C GLN A 575 -18.01 9.80 -10.49
N LEU A 576 -19.01 9.80 -11.37
CA LEU A 576 -18.84 9.45 -12.77
C LEU A 576 -19.12 10.65 -13.66
N GLU A 577 -18.50 10.67 -14.83
CA GLU A 577 -18.90 11.58 -15.90
C GLU A 577 -20.27 11.13 -16.42
N ASP A 578 -20.39 9.84 -16.75
CA ASP A 578 -21.59 9.23 -17.31
C ASP A 578 -21.72 7.76 -16.88
N ALA A 579 -22.94 7.26 -16.81
CA ALA A 579 -23.25 5.83 -16.66
C ALA A 579 -24.33 5.38 -17.67
N PHE A 580 -25.24 6.28 -18.03
CA PHE A 580 -26.24 6.04 -19.06
C PHE A 580 -26.41 7.23 -19.98
N TRP A 581 -26.66 6.97 -21.27
CA TRP A 581 -27.02 8.00 -22.24
C TRP A 581 -28.42 7.75 -22.79
N ASP A 582 -29.21 8.81 -22.93
CA ASP A 582 -30.47 8.73 -23.64
C ASP A 582 -30.28 8.22 -25.08
N THR A 583 -31.21 7.39 -25.54
CA THR A 583 -31.07 6.72 -26.85
C THR A 583 -31.05 7.70 -28.03
N ASP A 584 -31.68 8.86 -27.88
CA ASP A 584 -31.74 9.96 -28.84
C ASP A 584 -30.62 11.01 -28.65
N ARG A 585 -29.73 10.85 -27.66
CA ARG A 585 -28.53 11.68 -27.51
C ARG A 585 -27.73 11.67 -28.82
N PRO A 586 -27.45 12.84 -29.43
CA PRO A 586 -26.60 12.93 -30.60
C PRO A 586 -25.15 12.61 -30.22
N PRO A 587 -24.39 11.86 -31.04
CA PRO A 587 -22.98 11.61 -30.78
C PRO A 587 -22.16 12.91 -30.90
N GLN A 588 -21.16 13.06 -30.05
CA GLN A 588 -20.15 14.12 -30.17
C GLN A 588 -19.06 13.71 -31.19
N PRO A 589 -18.20 14.64 -31.64
CA PRO A 589 -17.06 14.28 -32.47
C PRO A 589 -16.21 13.18 -31.82
N GLY A 590 -15.82 12.17 -32.60
CA GLY A 590 -15.06 11.01 -32.09
C GLY A 590 -15.93 9.91 -31.45
N GLU A 591 -17.16 10.21 -31.04
CA GLU A 591 -18.05 9.23 -30.40
C GLU A 591 -18.81 8.36 -31.42
N SER A 592 -18.97 7.07 -31.11
CA SER A 592 -19.81 6.16 -31.89
C SER A 592 -21.31 6.47 -31.68
N PRO A 593 -22.13 6.50 -32.75
CA PRO A 593 -23.59 6.55 -32.60
C PRO A 593 -24.18 5.35 -31.85
N ARG A 594 -23.46 4.21 -31.85
CA ARG A 594 -23.80 2.95 -31.20
C ARG A 594 -22.90 2.71 -29.99
N ASP A 595 -23.09 3.55 -28.98
CA ASP A 595 -22.31 3.49 -27.75
C ASP A 595 -22.95 2.58 -26.69
N TRP A 596 -22.12 1.91 -25.88
CA TRP A 596 -22.57 1.03 -24.81
C TRP A 596 -23.29 1.77 -23.67
N HIS A 597 -23.02 3.07 -23.47
CA HIS A 597 -23.73 3.91 -22.51
C HIS A 597 -25.24 3.95 -22.79
N LYS A 598 -25.65 3.88 -24.07
CA LYS A 598 -27.07 3.82 -24.47
C LYS A 598 -27.76 2.51 -24.08
N THR A 599 -26.99 1.51 -23.64
CA THR A 599 -27.50 0.23 -23.17
C THR A 599 -27.29 0.02 -21.66
N GLY A 600 -26.73 1.01 -20.96
CA GLY A 600 -26.39 0.89 -19.53
C GLY A 600 -25.33 -0.18 -19.25
N ARG A 601 -24.36 -0.34 -20.16
CA ARG A 601 -23.25 -1.32 -20.03
C ARG A 601 -21.87 -0.68 -20.17
N ALA A 602 -21.79 0.61 -19.90
CA ALA A 602 -20.55 1.36 -19.85
C ALA A 602 -20.70 2.46 -18.81
N PHE A 603 -19.58 2.90 -18.26
CA PHE A 603 -19.50 4.12 -17.49
C PHE A 603 -18.24 4.89 -17.93
N SER A 604 -18.27 6.20 -17.72
CA SER A 604 -17.15 7.09 -17.97
C SER A 604 -16.67 7.70 -16.66
N ILE A 605 -15.36 7.65 -16.43
CA ILE A 605 -14.74 8.37 -15.32
C ILE A 605 -14.67 9.86 -15.65
N ARG A 606 -14.70 10.69 -14.61
CA ARG A 606 -14.62 12.16 -14.76
C ARG A 606 -13.32 12.58 -15.44
N ARG A 607 -13.42 13.24 -16.59
CA ARG A 607 -12.25 13.66 -17.39
C ARG A 607 -11.38 14.65 -16.64
N ASP A 608 -11.95 15.45 -15.74
CA ASP A 608 -11.18 16.43 -14.96
C ASP A 608 -10.31 15.80 -13.87
N SER A 609 -10.49 14.50 -13.57
CA SER A 609 -9.70 13.77 -12.56
C SER A 609 -8.24 13.57 -12.94
N ILE A 610 -7.89 13.75 -14.22
CA ILE A 610 -6.50 13.65 -14.71
C ILE A 610 -5.73 14.97 -14.55
N TYR A 611 -6.42 16.04 -14.14
CA TYR A 611 -5.83 17.35 -13.88
C TYR A 611 -5.75 17.64 -12.38
N GLY A 612 -4.85 18.56 -12.02
CA GLY A 612 -4.55 18.91 -10.62
C GLY A 612 -3.10 18.59 -10.26
N PHE A 613 -2.72 18.92 -9.02
CA PHE A 613 -1.36 18.64 -8.52
C PHE A 613 -1.38 18.24 -7.03
N PRO A 614 -1.18 16.94 -6.71
CA PRO A 614 -1.21 15.80 -7.63
C PRO A 614 -2.63 15.57 -8.19
N PRO A 615 -2.78 15.00 -9.40
CA PRO A 615 -4.10 14.64 -9.92
C PRO A 615 -4.64 13.39 -9.19
N PRO A 616 -5.97 13.27 -9.02
CA PRO A 616 -6.61 12.05 -8.51
C PRO A 616 -6.39 10.80 -9.37
N VAL A 617 -6.11 10.97 -10.66
CA VAL A 617 -5.90 9.88 -11.62
C VAL A 617 -4.65 10.17 -12.44
N GLU A 618 -3.80 9.16 -12.59
CA GLU A 618 -2.70 9.14 -13.55
C GLU A 618 -3.03 8.17 -14.68
N ILE A 619 -2.63 8.53 -15.90
CA ILE A 619 -2.95 7.76 -17.12
C ILE A 619 -1.66 7.33 -17.78
N VAL A 620 -1.54 6.04 -18.12
CA VAL A 620 -0.41 5.48 -18.86
C VAL A 620 -0.89 5.07 -20.26
N ARG A 621 -0.10 5.43 -21.28
CA ARG A 621 -0.38 5.05 -22.67
C ARG A 621 0.01 3.60 -22.91
N GLU A 622 -0.87 2.85 -23.56
CA GLU A 622 -0.62 1.49 -24.03
C GLU A 622 -1.10 1.35 -25.47
N ASP A 623 -0.18 1.33 -26.43
CA ASP A 623 -0.52 1.06 -27.82
C ASP A 623 -0.62 -0.46 -28.01
N ILE A 624 -1.73 -0.99 -28.54
CA ILE A 624 -1.93 -2.42 -28.81
C ILE A 624 -2.35 -2.57 -30.27
N GLY A 625 -1.47 -3.15 -31.09
CA GLY A 625 -1.68 -3.20 -32.53
C GLY A 625 -1.63 -1.80 -33.15
N LEU A 626 -2.75 -1.34 -33.71
CA LEU A 626 -2.90 0.00 -34.28
C LEU A 626 -3.75 0.94 -33.41
N GLU A 627 -4.21 0.45 -32.27
CA GLU A 627 -5.12 1.16 -31.39
C GLU A 627 -4.38 1.64 -30.14
N THR A 628 -4.70 2.84 -29.68
CA THR A 628 -4.20 3.36 -28.40
C THR A 628 -5.20 3.02 -27.30
N TYR A 629 -4.70 2.51 -26.19
CA TYR A 629 -5.47 2.32 -24.97
C TYR A 629 -4.85 3.13 -23.83
N TRP A 630 -5.70 3.48 -22.88
CA TRP A 630 -5.30 4.20 -21.68
C TRP A 630 -5.42 3.26 -20.48
N ARG A 631 -4.32 3.09 -19.74
CA ARG A 631 -4.33 2.42 -18.43
C ARG A 631 -4.49 3.47 -17.35
N VAL A 632 -5.51 3.30 -16.53
CA VAL A 632 -5.93 4.22 -15.48
C VAL A 632 -5.38 3.75 -14.14
N TYR A 633 -4.66 4.66 -13.47
CA TYR A 633 -4.18 4.50 -12.10
C TYR A 633 -4.89 5.50 -11.20
N VAL A 634 -5.60 5.01 -10.18
CA VAL A 634 -6.32 5.87 -9.24
C VAL A 634 -5.42 6.12 -8.04
N ARG A 635 -5.23 7.40 -7.72
CA ARG A 635 -4.43 7.78 -6.57
C ARG A 635 -5.14 7.38 -5.28
N VAL A 636 -4.41 6.76 -4.36
CA VAL A 636 -4.91 6.42 -3.02
C VAL A 636 -5.25 7.70 -2.24
N ALA A 637 -6.19 7.61 -1.30
CA ALA A 637 -6.61 8.71 -0.44
C ALA A 637 -5.41 9.46 0.17
N GLU A 638 -5.49 10.79 0.19
CA GLU A 638 -4.39 11.65 0.63
C GLU A 638 -3.93 11.38 2.08
N ASP A 639 -4.80 10.85 2.95
CA ASP A 639 -4.45 10.47 4.32
C ASP A 639 -3.95 9.01 4.47
N ALA A 640 -3.76 8.30 3.36
CA ALA A 640 -3.23 6.93 3.27
C ALA A 640 -2.06 6.79 2.26
N GLN A 641 -1.38 7.90 1.94
CA GLN A 641 -0.22 7.97 1.05
C GLN A 641 1.11 7.53 1.71
N ASP A 642 1.04 6.65 2.72
CA ASP A 642 2.18 6.17 3.50
C ASP A 642 2.66 4.76 3.09
N GLY A 643 1.89 4.05 2.28
CA GLY A 643 2.18 2.70 1.79
C GLY A 643 1.25 1.62 2.33
N GLN A 644 0.29 1.99 3.17
CA GLN A 644 -0.77 1.07 3.61
C GLN A 644 -1.70 0.62 2.48
N LEU A 645 -1.81 1.44 1.43
CA LEU A 645 -2.71 1.20 0.31
C LEU A 645 -1.99 1.52 -1.00
N GLY A 646 -2.33 0.78 -2.04
CA GLY A 646 -1.77 0.94 -3.37
C GLY A 646 -0.26 0.68 -3.47
N GLU A 647 0.28 1.03 -4.62
CA GLU A 647 1.67 0.79 -4.99
C GLU A 647 2.26 2.02 -5.70
N PRO A 648 3.59 2.23 -5.68
CA PRO A 648 4.22 3.24 -6.50
C PRO A 648 4.10 2.90 -8.00
N LEU A 649 4.06 3.95 -8.83
CA LEU A 649 4.08 3.79 -10.28
C LEU A 649 5.45 3.31 -10.77
N ARG A 650 5.41 2.44 -11.78
CA ARG A 650 6.61 1.92 -12.47
C ARG A 650 6.68 2.34 -13.93
N ARG A 651 5.56 2.84 -14.49
CA ARG A 651 5.46 3.34 -15.87
C ARG A 651 5.15 4.83 -15.84
N MET A 652 5.86 5.59 -16.67
CA MET A 652 5.71 7.05 -16.74
C MET A 652 4.32 7.43 -17.27
N PRO A 653 3.56 8.27 -16.54
CA PRO A 653 2.26 8.73 -17.02
C PRO A 653 2.36 9.67 -18.23
N TRP A 654 1.26 9.77 -18.96
CA TRP A 654 1.06 10.65 -20.10
C TRP A 654 0.60 12.04 -19.63
N ASP A 655 1.24 13.08 -20.13
CA ASP A 655 0.89 14.47 -19.93
C ASP A 655 0.05 14.99 -21.11
N PHE A 656 -1.27 15.04 -20.92
CA PHE A 656 -2.19 15.60 -21.92
C PHE A 656 -2.06 17.13 -22.07
N LEU A 657 -1.60 17.85 -21.04
CA LEU A 657 -1.44 19.30 -21.11
C LEU A 657 -0.32 19.71 -22.06
N SER A 658 0.65 18.83 -22.29
CA SER A 658 1.75 19.09 -23.22
C SER A 658 1.28 19.27 -24.67
N ALA A 659 0.11 18.73 -25.05
CA ALA A 659 -0.46 18.94 -26.38
C ALA A 659 -0.77 20.43 -26.65
N GLN A 660 -0.96 21.22 -25.60
CA GLN A 660 -1.22 22.66 -25.67
C GLN A 660 0.05 23.52 -25.61
N SER A 661 1.23 22.89 -25.53
CA SER A 661 2.51 23.59 -25.39
C SER A 661 3.01 24.28 -26.67
N GLY A 662 2.35 24.05 -27.81
CA GLY A 662 2.78 24.52 -29.13
C GLY A 662 3.81 23.60 -29.81
N ASP A 663 4.20 22.51 -29.16
CA ASP A 663 5.01 21.44 -29.75
C ASP A 663 4.18 20.58 -30.71
N ILE A 664 4.66 20.43 -31.95
CA ILE A 664 3.90 19.74 -33.02
C ILE A 664 3.81 18.24 -32.72
N GLU A 665 4.85 17.63 -32.18
CA GLU A 665 4.88 16.20 -31.87
C GLU A 665 3.92 15.89 -30.72
N ALA A 666 3.99 16.66 -29.64
CA ALA A 666 3.07 16.53 -28.51
C ALA A 666 1.61 16.77 -28.92
N TYR A 667 1.34 17.76 -29.78
CA TYR A 667 -0.02 17.97 -30.32
C TYR A 667 -0.49 16.78 -31.15
N THR A 668 0.39 16.24 -32.01
CA THR A 668 0.08 15.12 -32.91
C THR A 668 -0.08 13.80 -32.18
N GLN A 669 0.41 13.67 -30.94
CA GLN A 669 0.29 12.46 -30.12
C GLN A 669 -0.72 12.61 -28.98
N GLY A 670 -1.43 13.75 -28.88
CA GLY A 670 -2.34 14.03 -27.77
C GLY A 670 -1.65 14.25 -26.42
N GLY A 671 -0.34 14.47 -26.42
CA GLY A 671 0.47 14.66 -25.23
C GLY A 671 1.88 14.07 -25.40
N ARG A 672 2.58 13.87 -24.30
CA ARG A 672 3.85 13.12 -24.23
C ARG A 672 4.04 12.50 -22.86
N LEU A 673 5.03 11.64 -22.69
CA LEU A 673 5.41 11.16 -21.36
C LEU A 673 5.79 12.33 -20.44
N ARG A 674 5.43 12.24 -19.16
CA ARG A 674 5.89 13.19 -18.14
C ARG A 674 7.41 13.19 -18.05
N SER A 675 7.96 14.31 -17.57
CA SER A 675 9.40 14.47 -17.34
C SER A 675 9.90 13.79 -16.07
N GLU A 676 9.00 13.55 -15.11
CA GLU A 676 9.32 12.97 -13.80
C GLU A 676 8.23 12.00 -13.36
N MET A 677 8.62 10.92 -12.67
CA MET A 677 7.69 9.94 -12.12
C MET A 677 6.88 10.59 -10.99
N PRO A 678 5.54 10.56 -11.02
CA PRO A 678 4.74 11.09 -9.93
C PRO A 678 4.96 10.34 -8.63
N GLN A 679 4.95 11.07 -7.52
CA GLN A 679 5.13 10.50 -6.20
C GLN A 679 3.80 10.01 -5.59
N GLY A 680 3.90 8.96 -4.80
CA GLY A 680 2.84 8.39 -3.99
C GLY A 680 2.36 7.04 -4.49
N TYR A 681 1.22 6.64 -3.95
CA TYR A 681 0.64 5.33 -4.10
C TYR A 681 -0.66 5.39 -4.91
N TYR A 682 -0.81 4.37 -5.75
CA TYR A 682 -1.86 4.25 -6.74
C TYR A 682 -2.38 2.82 -6.80
N ILE A 683 -3.63 2.65 -7.17
CA ILE A 683 -4.22 1.36 -7.52
C ILE A 683 -4.31 1.25 -9.03
N ASP A 684 -4.06 0.05 -9.57
CA ASP A 684 -4.28 -0.23 -10.99
C ASP A 684 -5.77 -0.48 -11.23
N PHE A 685 -6.51 0.59 -11.45
CA PHE A 685 -7.96 0.53 -11.68
C PHE A 685 -8.30 -0.27 -12.93
N THR A 686 -7.42 -0.28 -13.94
CA THR A 686 -7.68 -1.01 -15.19
C THR A 686 -7.65 -2.52 -14.94
N GLN A 687 -6.68 -3.00 -14.18
CA GLN A 687 -6.63 -4.40 -13.77
C GLN A 687 -7.83 -4.77 -12.89
N LEU A 688 -8.17 -3.94 -11.90
CA LEU A 688 -9.33 -4.18 -11.05
C LEU A 688 -10.62 -4.24 -11.88
N ALA A 689 -10.84 -3.30 -12.78
CA ALA A 689 -12.00 -3.30 -13.67
C ALA A 689 -12.09 -4.62 -14.48
N ALA A 690 -10.97 -5.08 -15.03
CA ALA A 690 -10.90 -6.34 -15.78
C ALA A 690 -11.27 -7.56 -14.90
N ASP A 691 -10.82 -7.60 -13.65
CA ASP A 691 -11.18 -8.68 -12.71
C ASP A 691 -12.71 -8.78 -12.50
N TYR A 692 -13.43 -7.66 -12.58
CA TYR A 692 -14.88 -7.59 -12.50
C TYR A 692 -15.58 -7.64 -13.87
N GLY A 693 -14.86 -7.97 -14.94
CA GLY A 693 -15.41 -8.13 -16.29
C GLY A 693 -15.68 -6.82 -17.04
N TRP A 694 -15.06 -5.73 -16.62
CA TRP A 694 -15.11 -4.43 -17.31
C TRP A 694 -13.89 -4.25 -18.19
N GLU A 695 -14.14 -4.00 -19.47
CA GLU A 695 -13.10 -3.78 -20.47
C GLU A 695 -13.04 -2.30 -20.86
N ARG A 696 -11.83 -1.79 -21.02
CA ARG A 696 -11.60 -0.48 -21.63
C ARG A 696 -11.81 -0.53 -23.14
N VAL A 697 -12.21 0.58 -23.71
CA VAL A 697 -12.32 0.77 -25.17
C VAL A 697 -11.08 1.48 -25.72
N PRO A 698 -10.75 1.30 -27.02
CA PRO A 698 -9.74 2.11 -27.69
C PRO A 698 -10.00 3.62 -27.54
N ALA A 699 -8.92 4.39 -27.50
CA ALA A 699 -8.95 5.85 -27.53
C ALA A 699 -9.65 6.36 -28.79
N GLY A 700 -10.37 7.48 -28.65
CA GLY A 700 -10.98 8.17 -29.77
C GLY A 700 -9.94 8.88 -30.64
N SER A 701 -10.38 9.42 -31.77
CA SER A 701 -9.51 10.22 -32.66
C SER A 701 -9.05 11.56 -32.05
N ASP A 702 -9.63 11.93 -30.90
CA ASP A 702 -9.32 13.15 -30.13
C ASP A 702 -8.48 12.88 -28.87
N TRP A 703 -7.90 11.67 -28.76
CA TRP A 703 -7.01 11.18 -27.69
C TRP A 703 -7.72 10.85 -26.38
#